data_AF-A0A2H0SVG7-F1
#
_entry.id   AF-A0A2H0SVG7-F1
#
_cell.length_a   1.000
_cell.length_b   1.000
_cell.length_c   1.000
_cell.angle_alpha   90.00
_cell.angle_beta   90.00
_cell.angle_gamma   90.00
#
_symmetry.space_group_name_H-M   'P 1'
#
loop_
_entity.id
_entity.type
_entity.pdbx_description
1 polymer ?
#
loop_
_entity_poly.entity_id
_entity_poly.type
_entity_poly.pdbx_seq_one_letter_code
_entity_poly.pdbx_strand_id
1 'polypeptide(L)'
;MIVFIKSFLVIRKLSTKSFLLSRKLEKYRLLTYNQYITIMTSLKFSLQWLKKNPLFVASLALIAFIPLYPKIPLFDILPGYIVRARLEDVLLIITGIIWLFQAIKNKKEWRNGYIGLVGFYALSGLVSILLGIFLLQTIPAQLLHISKSGLHYFRYLEYFSIFFFTFSAIKNAKQTKIALITLAVTTALVIGYGMGQKFAHLPLYSTMNREYSKGQAFYLQPGEKVQSTFGGHYDLAAFLVIVLPLIFSLSLTFMSRRRKDLLMLIALILIELSGVWLLIETGSKTALIAYLVGIVATLFLHLKRIENKRTKRLAFTASLIAFVAFMAIFMFTFGRKTIVKLTTLVSSSFQSQENALPEDLVGSGIEIKTYTTVSPDGKISVTQKFEKSQWSPNALKYGISMGIRLDTLWPQAIRGFVANPLFGSGYGTLSKEGNQQFTEADSTDNNFLRTLGETGLVGFVSFYGLIIICMYQVGKVLKDKTGVFAALGIGYLAGAAGLLVNALYIDVFASSKVALTFWALSGLTLSSLTTKSGVPIFIRLVSHLRNHRNFYLILILSMFLLHQNPLAENSPLNRFDVSRQAQENFVSARCFVETGKFALCRPSGLEANTNFSLYSLLLVPFVWLLHTPISYYYLNLFIVIGVLLVSYRYLKIRSLLGLLFIVVFAYEGVFTGGPLEDGQLLRILLVPIAVIILEKTLLKSQRKNIIRLAITGGLVLAILLRLNSGGDFLKHFRNENIVLKKQSVLQANGNIPLTSMTGADENFLITTLSPYYVDLYTNNSYQTLPFSSSQDYVDRANQVWGEHDFSSLGDLYQKLIKENNLLFLADYGVAERNDYLQEFATLRKNFDVRYKTIDCDELCSLYTVSQLSEKISPLPMPVGKKSLIPADLPAEYSFAIISNRFEPAKEGETPYTYLNFLSKLSPLSQEKFDFSVITGDVTPDNDKTKIPTLQVLYADAASYPVLYSPGNYDLLPNKPLPQSSERFFSDRDYFILLNIGPDSRINPDQRLFVYNALLELEQLPNIKNLFIIAHDLNWQDKSDPKNFIHALESKLADFLNLNSYVFTADHSDGILPTEMSNGNLHYYANGMINAESDSYLKINVQENEVKTDFIPSTNPTFGSQPSSN
;
A
#
# COMPACT_ATOMS: atom_id res chain seq x y z
N MET A 1 53.83 -10.54 -5.65
CA MET A 1 54.39 -10.91 -6.97
C MET A 1 55.91 -10.72 -6.96
N ILE A 2 56.63 -11.41 -6.08
CA ILE A 2 58.10 -11.68 -6.10
C ILE A 2 58.27 -12.98 -5.29
N VAL A 3 57.81 -14.12 -5.80
CA VAL A 3 58.17 -15.46 -5.24
C VAL A 3 58.19 -16.55 -6.32
N PHE A 4 57.52 -16.39 -7.47
CA PHE A 4 57.47 -17.46 -8.49
C PHE A 4 58.61 -17.45 -9.53
N ILE A 5 59.73 -16.76 -9.26
CA ILE A 5 60.95 -16.83 -10.08
C ILE A 5 62.14 -17.16 -9.17
N LYS A 6 62.24 -18.43 -8.75
CA LYS A 6 63.48 -19.04 -8.26
C LYS A 6 63.27 -20.54 -8.02
N SER A 7 63.18 -21.33 -9.09
CA SER A 7 63.36 -22.79 -9.01
C SER A 7 63.53 -23.45 -10.39
N PHE A 8 64.30 -22.84 -11.31
CA PHE A 8 64.82 -23.60 -12.46
C PHE A 8 66.14 -22.99 -12.97
N LEU A 9 67.20 -23.17 -12.18
CA LEU A 9 68.58 -23.10 -12.67
C LEU A 9 69.51 -23.70 -11.60
N VAL A 10 70.12 -24.83 -11.95
CA VAL A 10 71.54 -25.20 -11.77
C VAL A 10 71.63 -26.73 -11.68
N ILE A 11 72.04 -27.33 -12.80
CA ILE A 11 72.67 -28.63 -12.86
C ILE A 11 74.16 -28.41 -12.55
N ARG A 12 74.71 -29.02 -11.50
CA ARG A 12 76.01 -29.78 -11.54
C ARG A 12 76.57 -30.11 -10.15
N LYS A 13 76.99 -31.38 -10.08
CA LYS A 13 78.20 -31.95 -9.42
C LYS A 13 78.12 -32.45 -7.97
N LEU A 14 78.63 -33.69 -7.85
CA LEU A 14 79.18 -34.41 -6.68
C LEU A 14 78.16 -35.04 -5.73
N SER A 15 78.30 -36.28 -5.23
CA SER A 15 79.16 -37.42 -5.55
C SER A 15 78.64 -38.65 -4.79
N THR A 16 78.64 -39.82 -5.45
CA THR A 16 78.95 -41.18 -4.94
C THR A 16 78.23 -41.85 -3.74
N LYS A 17 78.02 -43.17 -3.95
CA LYS A 17 77.66 -44.30 -3.04
C LYS A 17 76.15 -44.42 -2.73
N SER A 18 75.47 -45.56 -2.82
CA SER A 18 75.80 -47.00 -2.96
C SER A 18 74.55 -47.70 -3.55
N PHE A 19 74.65 -48.47 -4.64
CA PHE A 19 74.79 -49.94 -4.70
C PHE A 19 73.53 -50.74 -4.29
N LEU A 20 73.07 -51.58 -5.24
CA LEU A 20 72.12 -52.72 -5.15
C LEU A 20 70.62 -52.44 -4.89
N LEU A 21 69.78 -52.45 -5.94
CA LEU A 21 69.17 -53.70 -6.43
C LEU A 21 68.37 -53.43 -7.73
N SER A 22 68.85 -54.05 -8.79
CA SER A 22 68.32 -54.02 -10.15
C SER A 22 67.03 -54.84 -10.32
N ARG A 23 66.28 -54.51 -11.38
CA ARG A 23 65.16 -55.25 -12.01
C ARG A 23 63.76 -55.07 -11.40
N LYS A 24 63.16 -53.88 -11.51
CA LYS A 24 61.70 -53.73 -11.71
C LYS A 24 61.17 -52.33 -12.12
N LEU A 25 62.01 -51.41 -12.59
CA LEU A 25 61.58 -50.03 -12.90
C LEU A 25 61.95 -49.57 -14.32
N GLU A 26 61.82 -50.45 -15.30
CA GLU A 26 62.05 -50.15 -16.73
C GLU A 26 60.72 -49.95 -17.50
N LYS A 27 59.72 -49.33 -16.86
CA LYS A 27 58.43 -49.03 -17.52
C LYS A 27 57.88 -47.62 -17.28
N TYR A 28 58.56 -46.78 -16.50
CA TYR A 28 58.07 -45.43 -16.23
C TYR A 28 59.21 -44.41 -16.14
N ARG A 29 59.70 -43.95 -17.30
CA ARG A 29 60.21 -42.58 -17.49
C ARG A 29 60.60 -42.37 -18.95
N LEU A 30 59.86 -41.48 -19.63
CA LEU A 30 60.33 -40.44 -20.55
C LEU A 30 59.14 -39.95 -21.39
N LEU A 31 58.48 -38.87 -20.95
CA LEU A 31 57.74 -37.98 -21.84
C LEU A 31 58.78 -37.42 -22.82
N THR A 32 58.61 -37.68 -24.11
CA THR A 32 59.59 -37.30 -25.14
C THR A 32 59.56 -35.79 -25.41
N TYR A 33 60.69 -35.21 -25.79
CA TYR A 33 60.88 -33.81 -26.18
C TYR A 33 59.81 -33.29 -27.18
N ASN A 34 59.30 -34.16 -28.05
CA ASN A 34 58.18 -33.88 -28.95
C ASN A 34 56.84 -33.59 -28.24
N GLN A 35 56.56 -34.24 -27.11
CA GLN A 35 55.38 -33.92 -26.30
C GLN A 35 55.53 -32.55 -25.63
N TYR A 36 56.74 -32.16 -25.21
CA TYR A 36 56.99 -30.84 -24.62
C TYR A 36 56.81 -29.71 -25.64
N ILE A 37 57.31 -29.87 -26.87
CA ILE A 37 57.09 -28.91 -27.97
C ILE A 37 55.60 -28.86 -28.35
N THR A 38 54.90 -30.00 -28.40
CA THR A 38 53.46 -30.06 -28.69
C THR A 38 52.64 -29.36 -27.60
N ILE A 39 53.03 -29.52 -26.33
CA ILE A 39 52.39 -28.83 -25.19
C ILE A 39 52.67 -27.32 -25.26
N MET A 40 53.92 -26.89 -25.52
CA MET A 40 54.26 -25.46 -25.62
C MET A 40 53.63 -24.77 -26.85
N THR A 41 53.56 -25.44 -28.00
CA THR A 41 52.88 -24.92 -29.20
C THR A 41 51.37 -24.89 -29.00
N SER A 42 50.79 -25.90 -28.37
CA SER A 42 49.39 -25.91 -27.92
C SER A 42 49.10 -24.77 -26.93
N LEU A 43 50.01 -24.49 -25.99
CA LEU A 43 49.87 -23.39 -25.03
C LEU A 43 49.94 -22.01 -25.71
N LYS A 44 50.90 -21.80 -26.61
CA LYS A 44 51.03 -20.56 -27.41
C LYS A 44 49.82 -20.33 -28.31
N PHE A 45 49.34 -21.38 -28.98
CA PHE A 45 48.13 -21.33 -29.81
C PHE A 45 46.89 -21.02 -28.97
N SER A 46 46.78 -21.64 -27.79
CA SER A 46 45.69 -21.37 -26.84
C SER A 46 45.71 -19.93 -26.34
N LEU A 47 46.87 -19.38 -25.98
CA LEU A 47 47.03 -17.98 -25.57
C LEU A 47 46.72 -16.99 -26.70
N GLN A 48 47.12 -17.28 -27.94
CA GLN A 48 46.77 -16.45 -29.10
C GLN A 48 45.27 -16.51 -29.44
N TRP A 49 44.65 -17.68 -29.32
CA TRP A 49 43.21 -17.85 -29.52
C TRP A 49 42.37 -17.13 -28.46
N LEU A 50 42.82 -17.15 -27.20
CA LEU A 50 42.23 -16.40 -26.08
C LEU A 50 42.29 -14.89 -26.34
N LYS A 51 43.46 -14.37 -26.77
CA LYS A 51 43.61 -12.95 -27.16
C LYS A 51 42.69 -12.55 -28.33
N LYS A 52 42.37 -13.48 -29.23
CA LYS A 52 41.51 -13.22 -30.41
C LYS A 52 40.00 -13.26 -30.09
N ASN A 53 39.59 -13.86 -28.98
CA ASN A 53 38.17 -14.02 -28.61
C ASN A 53 37.87 -13.63 -27.16
N PRO A 54 38.28 -12.44 -26.69
CA PRO A 54 38.18 -12.06 -25.27
C PRO A 54 36.72 -12.08 -24.77
N LEU A 55 35.78 -11.59 -25.59
CA LEU A 55 34.36 -11.58 -25.23
C LEU A 55 33.76 -13.00 -25.15
N PHE A 56 34.19 -13.94 -25.99
CA PHE A 56 33.70 -15.32 -25.90
C PHE A 56 34.15 -15.99 -24.61
N VAL A 57 35.40 -15.78 -24.22
CA VAL A 57 35.96 -16.33 -22.97
C VAL A 57 35.26 -15.71 -21.77
N ALA A 58 35.07 -14.38 -21.76
CA ALA A 58 34.35 -13.69 -20.71
C ALA A 58 32.90 -14.17 -20.60
N SER A 59 32.18 -14.31 -21.72
CA SER A 59 30.82 -14.86 -21.74
C SER A 59 30.74 -16.30 -21.26
N LEU A 60 31.72 -17.17 -21.60
CA LEU A 60 31.79 -18.52 -21.05
C LEU A 60 32.04 -18.52 -19.54
N ALA A 61 32.93 -17.63 -19.06
CA ALA A 61 33.19 -17.46 -17.65
C ALA A 61 31.91 -17.04 -16.92
N LEU A 62 31.10 -16.13 -17.46
CA LEU A 62 29.82 -15.74 -16.87
C LEU A 62 28.80 -16.90 -16.84
N ILE A 63 28.68 -17.67 -17.94
CA ILE A 63 27.78 -18.84 -18.02
C ILE A 63 28.10 -19.88 -16.93
N ALA A 64 29.38 -20.06 -16.58
CA ALA A 64 29.79 -20.97 -15.53
C ALA A 64 29.76 -20.34 -14.13
N PHE A 65 30.31 -19.13 -13.99
CA PHE A 65 30.53 -18.48 -12.70
C PHE A 65 29.21 -18.06 -12.03
N ILE A 66 28.25 -17.50 -12.77
CA ILE A 66 27.01 -16.99 -12.17
C ILE A 66 26.21 -18.11 -11.46
N PRO A 67 25.98 -19.30 -12.07
CA PRO A 67 25.34 -20.38 -11.35
C PRO A 67 26.21 -20.94 -10.22
N LEU A 68 27.53 -21.10 -10.42
CA LEU A 68 28.40 -21.79 -9.45
C LEU A 68 28.82 -20.98 -8.23
N TYR A 69 28.97 -19.66 -8.36
CA TYR A 69 29.46 -18.83 -7.27
C TYR A 69 28.36 -18.62 -6.22
N PRO A 70 28.53 -19.03 -4.94
CA PRO A 70 27.52 -18.79 -3.91
C PRO A 70 27.22 -17.29 -3.75
N LYS A 71 26.02 -16.92 -3.28
CA LYS A 71 25.62 -15.50 -3.12
C LYS A 71 26.33 -14.82 -1.95
N ILE A 72 27.65 -14.63 -2.08
CA ILE A 72 28.51 -13.97 -1.10
C ILE A 72 28.61 -12.48 -1.48
N PRO A 73 28.21 -11.54 -0.60
CA PRO A 73 28.28 -10.12 -0.87
C PRO A 73 29.71 -9.58 -0.74
N LEU A 74 29.99 -8.52 -1.48
CA LEU A 74 31.20 -7.71 -1.35
C LEU A 74 30.97 -6.54 -0.38
N PHE A 75 29.90 -5.78 -0.58
CA PHE A 75 29.53 -4.63 0.24
C PHE A 75 28.04 -4.25 0.07
N ASP A 76 27.52 -3.47 1.02
CA ASP A 76 26.17 -2.95 1.01
C ASP A 76 26.06 -1.73 0.10
N ILE A 77 25.08 -1.73 -0.81
CA ILE A 77 24.87 -0.62 -1.75
C ILE A 77 23.99 0.45 -1.12
N LEU A 78 22.95 0.03 -0.39
CA LEU A 78 21.96 0.92 0.22
C LEU A 78 21.72 0.51 1.68
N PRO A 79 21.80 1.43 2.64
CA PRO A 79 21.50 1.14 4.05
C PRO A 79 20.08 0.59 4.21
N GLY A 80 19.90 -0.43 5.05
CA GLY A 80 18.58 -1.01 5.33
C GLY A 80 18.01 -1.95 4.25
N TYR A 81 18.61 -2.00 3.06
CA TYR A 81 18.09 -2.82 1.96
C TYR A 81 18.77 -4.19 1.86
N ILE A 82 18.02 -5.22 1.47
CA ILE A 82 18.52 -6.61 1.40
C ILE A 82 19.54 -6.85 0.27
N VAL A 83 19.54 -6.04 -0.79
CA VAL A 83 20.37 -6.33 -1.97
C VAL A 83 21.75 -5.70 -1.88
N ARG A 84 22.76 -6.55 -2.14
CA ARG A 84 24.18 -6.26 -1.99
C ARG A 84 24.94 -6.43 -3.30
N ALA A 85 26.05 -5.69 -3.45
CA ALA A 85 26.97 -5.85 -4.56
C ALA A 85 27.77 -7.15 -4.40
N ARG A 86 28.00 -7.87 -5.49
CA ARG A 86 28.65 -9.19 -5.50
C ARG A 86 29.71 -9.29 -6.60
N LEU A 87 30.49 -10.38 -6.58
CA LEU A 87 31.58 -10.59 -7.53
C LEU A 87 31.09 -10.81 -8.96
N GLU A 88 29.91 -11.41 -9.16
CA GLU A 88 29.30 -11.55 -10.48
C GLU A 88 28.98 -10.20 -11.13
N ASP A 89 28.58 -9.20 -10.34
CA ASP A 89 28.24 -7.86 -10.83
C ASP A 89 29.51 -7.18 -11.40
N VAL A 90 30.66 -7.34 -10.73
CA VAL A 90 31.98 -6.86 -11.21
C VAL A 90 32.38 -7.54 -12.52
N LEU A 91 32.19 -8.86 -12.63
CA LEU A 91 32.49 -9.61 -13.85
C LEU A 91 31.60 -9.18 -15.02
N LEU A 92 30.33 -8.86 -14.75
CA LEU A 92 29.40 -8.32 -15.73
C LEU A 92 29.86 -6.94 -16.24
N ILE A 93 30.30 -6.04 -15.35
CA ILE A 93 30.85 -4.73 -15.72
C ILE A 93 32.09 -4.89 -16.60
N ILE A 94 33.05 -5.73 -16.19
CA ILE A 94 34.28 -5.99 -16.98
C ILE A 94 33.92 -6.53 -18.37
N THR A 95 33.00 -7.48 -18.44
CA THR A 95 32.54 -8.06 -19.71
C THR A 95 31.82 -7.00 -20.56
N GLY A 96 31.04 -6.13 -19.93
CA GLY A 96 30.37 -5.00 -20.56
C GLY A 96 31.34 -4.02 -21.20
N ILE A 97 32.44 -3.68 -20.53
CA ILE A 97 33.50 -2.83 -21.09
C ILE A 97 34.14 -3.49 -22.32
N ILE A 98 34.45 -4.79 -22.24
CA ILE A 98 35.00 -5.56 -23.37
C ILE A 98 34.02 -5.56 -24.56
N TRP A 99 32.73 -5.77 -24.28
CA TRP A 99 31.69 -5.74 -25.30
C TRP A 99 31.54 -4.34 -25.92
N LEU A 100 31.52 -3.28 -25.11
CA LEU A 100 31.36 -1.90 -25.56
C LEU A 100 32.50 -1.50 -26.51
N PHE A 101 33.74 -1.83 -26.17
CA PHE A 101 34.90 -1.58 -27.03
C PHE A 101 34.78 -2.30 -28.39
N GLN A 102 34.23 -3.52 -28.42
CA GLN A 102 33.97 -4.24 -29.67
C GLN A 102 32.79 -3.65 -30.45
N ALA A 103 31.72 -3.25 -29.76
CA ALA A 103 30.53 -2.67 -30.36
C ALA A 103 30.83 -1.31 -31.00
N ILE A 104 31.66 -0.46 -30.37
CA ILE A 104 32.11 0.81 -30.95
C ILE A 104 32.87 0.58 -32.28
N LYS A 105 33.72 -0.45 -32.33
CA LYS A 105 34.47 -0.81 -33.54
C LYS A 105 33.61 -1.44 -34.63
N ASN A 106 32.50 -2.07 -34.28
CA ASN A 106 31.64 -2.79 -35.22
C ASN A 106 30.19 -2.27 -35.18
N LYS A 107 29.86 -1.34 -36.08
CA LYS A 107 28.50 -0.75 -36.20
C LYS A 107 27.38 -1.79 -36.40
N LYS A 108 27.67 -3.03 -36.82
CA LYS A 108 26.67 -4.10 -36.95
C LYS A 108 26.11 -4.56 -35.60
N GLU A 109 26.87 -4.47 -34.51
CA GLU A 109 26.41 -4.84 -33.17
C GLU A 109 25.23 -3.96 -32.70
N TRP A 110 25.21 -2.69 -33.13
CA TRP A 110 24.15 -1.73 -32.81
C TRP A 110 22.87 -1.88 -33.66
N ARG A 111 22.95 -2.58 -34.80
CA ARG A 111 21.87 -2.65 -35.80
C ARG A 111 21.03 -3.94 -35.72
N ASN A 112 21.11 -4.68 -34.62
CA ASN A 112 20.42 -5.97 -34.44
C ASN A 112 18.91 -5.82 -34.08
N GLY A 113 18.41 -4.61 -33.83
CA GLY A 113 17.00 -4.34 -33.48
C GLY A 113 16.61 -4.71 -32.03
N TYR A 114 17.27 -5.71 -31.42
CA TYR A 114 17.06 -6.10 -30.02
C TYR A 114 17.44 -5.00 -29.03
N ILE A 115 18.53 -4.26 -29.30
CA ILE A 115 18.92 -3.10 -28.48
C ILE A 115 17.80 -2.05 -28.47
N GLY A 116 17.11 -1.84 -29.60
CA GLY A 116 15.97 -0.91 -29.67
C GLY A 116 14.77 -1.38 -28.85
N LEU A 117 14.50 -2.69 -28.81
CA LEU A 117 13.43 -3.27 -27.99
C LEU A 117 13.74 -3.16 -26.49
N VAL A 118 14.98 -3.47 -26.08
CA VAL A 118 15.44 -3.27 -24.69
C VAL A 118 15.43 -1.80 -24.32
N GLY A 119 15.86 -0.92 -25.22
CA GLY A 119 15.80 0.54 -25.03
C GLY A 119 14.38 1.07 -24.87
N PHE A 120 13.40 0.48 -25.56
CA PHE A 120 11.98 0.84 -25.38
C PHE A 120 11.46 0.43 -23.99
N TYR A 121 11.81 -0.78 -23.50
CA TYR A 121 11.51 -1.17 -22.12
C TYR A 121 12.22 -0.27 -21.10
N ALA A 122 13.50 0.03 -21.33
CA ALA A 122 14.29 0.92 -20.48
C ALA A 122 13.71 2.33 -20.41
N LEU A 123 13.20 2.86 -21.53
CA LEU A 123 12.51 4.15 -21.56
C LEU A 123 11.20 4.08 -20.76
N SER A 124 10.41 3.01 -20.91
CA SER A 124 9.18 2.80 -20.14
C SER A 124 9.45 2.78 -18.64
N GLY A 125 10.49 2.06 -18.21
CA GLY A 125 10.91 2.00 -16.81
C GLY A 125 11.37 3.35 -16.25
N LEU A 126 12.10 4.14 -17.05
CA LEU A 126 12.51 5.49 -16.67
C LEU A 126 11.30 6.42 -16.54
N VAL A 127 10.39 6.42 -17.51
CA VAL A 127 9.15 7.21 -17.47
C VAL A 127 8.31 6.82 -16.25
N SER A 128 8.22 5.52 -15.94
CA SER A 128 7.55 5.03 -14.75
C SER A 128 8.14 5.59 -13.45
N ILE A 129 9.47 5.58 -13.28
CA ILE A 129 10.12 6.19 -12.12
C ILE A 129 9.84 7.69 -12.05
N LEU A 130 9.96 8.42 -13.17
CA LEU A 130 9.71 9.86 -13.20
C LEU A 130 8.27 10.19 -12.80
N LEU A 131 7.29 9.42 -13.30
CA LEU A 131 5.89 9.58 -12.90
C LEU A 131 5.68 9.19 -11.43
N GLY A 132 6.33 8.14 -10.95
CA GLY A 132 6.30 7.71 -9.55
C GLY A 132 6.82 8.77 -8.57
N ILE A 133 7.84 9.53 -8.97
CA ILE A 133 8.42 10.62 -8.17
C ILE A 133 7.58 11.89 -8.26
N PHE A 134 7.34 12.39 -9.48
CA PHE A 134 6.81 13.74 -9.68
C PHE A 134 5.28 13.81 -9.69
N LEU A 135 4.60 12.77 -10.19
CA LEU A 135 3.15 12.77 -10.35
C LEU A 135 2.46 11.99 -9.21
N LEU A 136 2.78 10.71 -9.07
CA LEU A 136 2.07 9.76 -8.20
C LEU A 136 2.55 9.81 -6.73
N GLN A 137 3.77 10.28 -6.48
CA GLN A 137 4.44 10.24 -5.17
C GLN A 137 4.50 8.85 -4.51
N THR A 138 4.41 7.79 -5.30
CA THR A 138 4.63 6.39 -4.88
C THR A 138 6.10 6.11 -4.57
N ILE A 139 6.99 6.93 -5.14
CA ILE A 139 8.41 7.02 -4.80
C ILE A 139 8.62 8.36 -4.11
N PRO A 140 8.74 8.36 -2.77
CA PRO A 140 9.05 9.57 -2.02
C PRO A 140 10.36 10.23 -2.51
N ALA A 141 10.41 11.57 -2.49
CA ALA A 141 11.52 12.34 -3.04
C ALA A 141 12.81 12.32 -2.18
N GLN A 142 12.93 11.41 -1.22
CA GLN A 142 14.17 11.18 -0.48
C GLN A 142 15.10 10.28 -1.30
N LEU A 143 16.39 10.58 -1.23
CA LEU A 143 17.44 9.88 -1.99
C LEU A 143 17.40 8.36 -1.78
N LEU A 144 17.05 7.89 -0.58
CA LEU A 144 16.96 6.47 -0.24
C LEU A 144 15.92 5.72 -1.12
N HIS A 145 14.72 6.29 -1.29
CA HIS A 145 13.66 5.67 -2.09
C HIS A 145 13.97 5.75 -3.60
N ILE A 146 14.44 6.90 -4.06
CA ILE A 146 14.86 7.09 -5.46
C ILE A 146 15.99 6.12 -5.81
N SER A 147 16.98 5.94 -4.91
CA SER A 147 18.08 5.01 -5.09
C SER A 147 17.60 3.56 -5.13
N LYS A 148 16.65 3.16 -4.27
CA LYS A 148 16.04 1.82 -4.33
C LYS A 148 15.38 1.57 -5.70
N SER A 149 14.51 2.47 -6.16
CA SER A 149 13.85 2.33 -7.47
C SER A 149 14.85 2.32 -8.62
N GLY A 150 15.89 3.17 -8.55
CA GLY A 150 17.01 3.16 -9.50
C GLY A 150 17.76 1.83 -9.52
N LEU A 151 18.03 1.22 -8.37
CA LEU A 151 18.70 -0.08 -8.28
C LEU A 151 17.89 -1.19 -8.94
N HIS A 152 16.57 -1.23 -8.75
CA HIS A 152 15.71 -2.17 -9.46
C HIS A 152 15.76 -1.94 -10.97
N TYR A 153 15.66 -0.69 -11.43
CA TYR A 153 15.76 -0.33 -12.84
C TYR A 153 17.08 -0.79 -13.48
N PHE A 154 18.22 -0.42 -12.88
CA PHE A 154 19.54 -0.79 -13.41
C PHE A 154 19.79 -2.30 -13.38
N ARG A 155 19.22 -3.01 -12.40
CA ARG A 155 19.31 -4.47 -12.32
C ARG A 155 18.64 -5.18 -13.50
N TYR A 156 17.47 -4.71 -13.94
CA TYR A 156 16.86 -5.26 -15.17
C TYR A 156 17.75 -5.00 -16.40
N LEU A 157 18.36 -3.81 -16.51
CA LEU A 157 19.29 -3.49 -17.61
C LEU A 157 20.55 -4.35 -17.57
N GLU A 158 21.09 -4.58 -16.37
CA GLU A 158 22.19 -5.52 -16.14
C GLU A 158 21.81 -6.93 -16.63
N TYR A 159 20.62 -7.42 -16.30
CA TYR A 159 20.16 -8.73 -16.76
C TYR A 159 20.04 -8.81 -18.29
N PHE A 160 19.62 -7.75 -18.96
CA PHE A 160 19.64 -7.69 -20.43
C PHE A 160 21.05 -7.63 -21.02
N SER A 161 22.05 -7.12 -20.29
CA SER A 161 23.41 -6.95 -20.83
C SER A 161 24.04 -8.29 -21.25
N ILE A 162 23.84 -9.34 -20.47
CA ILE A 162 24.41 -10.67 -20.75
C ILE A 162 23.85 -11.30 -22.03
N PHE A 163 22.61 -10.96 -22.42
CA PHE A 163 22.07 -11.33 -23.72
C PHE A 163 22.95 -10.82 -24.85
N PHE A 164 23.37 -9.55 -24.80
CA PHE A 164 24.23 -8.96 -25.81
C PHE A 164 25.65 -9.52 -25.76
N PHE A 165 26.16 -9.84 -24.57
CA PHE A 165 27.47 -10.45 -24.41
C PHE A 165 27.54 -11.81 -25.10
N THR A 166 26.55 -12.69 -24.88
CA THR A 166 26.51 -14.01 -25.53
C THR A 166 26.14 -13.90 -27.02
N PHE A 167 25.22 -13.01 -27.39
CA PHE A 167 24.82 -12.82 -28.78
C PHE A 167 25.98 -12.33 -29.68
N SER A 168 26.81 -11.41 -29.18
CA SER A 168 27.98 -10.90 -29.89
C SER A 168 29.18 -11.88 -29.82
N ALA A 169 29.34 -12.59 -28.71
CA ALA A 169 30.44 -13.53 -28.48
C ALA A 169 30.46 -14.73 -29.45
N ILE A 170 29.30 -15.31 -29.73
CA ILE A 170 29.19 -16.57 -30.48
C ILE A 170 29.29 -16.29 -31.98
N LYS A 171 30.32 -16.83 -32.64
CA LYS A 171 30.59 -16.58 -34.07
C LYS A 171 30.49 -17.83 -34.94
N ASN A 172 30.60 -19.03 -34.36
CA ASN A 172 30.60 -20.28 -35.11
C ASN A 172 30.06 -21.47 -34.31
N ALA A 173 29.80 -22.56 -35.03
CA ALA A 173 29.25 -23.80 -34.49
C ALA A 173 30.11 -24.43 -33.37
N LYS A 174 31.44 -24.30 -33.43
CA LYS A 174 32.34 -24.84 -32.41
C LYS A 174 32.16 -24.10 -31.08
N GLN A 175 32.07 -22.77 -31.13
CA GLN A 175 31.81 -21.93 -29.96
C GLN A 175 30.45 -22.23 -29.33
N THR A 176 29.40 -22.45 -30.13
CA THR A 176 28.09 -22.90 -29.62
C THR A 176 28.22 -24.21 -28.85
N LYS A 177 28.88 -25.23 -29.41
CA LYS A 177 29.06 -26.53 -28.74
C LYS A 177 29.85 -26.39 -27.44
N ILE A 178 30.91 -25.59 -27.42
CA ILE A 178 31.69 -25.32 -26.19
C ILE A 178 30.78 -24.68 -25.13
N ALA A 179 29.99 -23.67 -25.48
CA ALA A 179 29.07 -23.03 -24.55
C ALA A 179 28.02 -24.00 -23.97
N LEU A 180 27.49 -24.92 -24.80
CA LEU A 180 26.54 -25.95 -24.33
C LEU A 180 27.20 -26.97 -23.40
N ILE A 181 28.44 -27.38 -23.68
CA ILE A 181 29.20 -28.25 -22.79
C ILE A 181 29.48 -27.53 -21.47
N THR A 182 29.90 -26.27 -21.51
CA THR A 182 30.11 -25.45 -20.32
C THR A 182 28.84 -25.37 -19.49
N LEU A 183 27.68 -25.12 -20.10
CA LEU A 183 26.40 -25.08 -19.40
C LEU A 183 26.05 -26.45 -18.78
N ALA A 184 26.19 -27.55 -19.51
CA ALA A 184 25.90 -28.89 -18.99
C ALA A 184 26.81 -29.28 -17.80
N VAL A 185 28.11 -28.98 -17.90
CA VAL A 185 29.07 -29.20 -16.80
C VAL A 185 28.74 -28.30 -15.61
N THR A 186 28.38 -27.05 -15.85
CA THR A 186 27.96 -26.10 -14.81
C THR A 186 26.73 -26.64 -14.07
N THR A 187 25.71 -27.11 -14.79
CA THR A 187 24.52 -27.73 -14.19
C THR A 187 24.89 -28.97 -13.38
N ALA A 188 25.77 -29.84 -13.89
CA ALA A 188 26.23 -31.02 -13.15
C ALA A 188 26.93 -30.64 -11.83
N LEU A 189 27.74 -29.59 -11.83
CA LEU A 189 28.42 -29.09 -10.64
C LEU A 189 27.46 -28.42 -9.64
N VAL A 190 26.46 -27.65 -10.11
CA VAL A 190 25.37 -27.13 -9.26
C VAL A 190 24.61 -28.28 -8.60
N ILE A 191 24.36 -29.36 -9.34
CA ILE A 191 23.70 -30.56 -8.81
C ILE A 191 24.58 -31.25 -7.76
N GLY A 192 25.86 -31.46 -8.07
CA GLY A 192 26.83 -32.04 -7.14
C GLY A 192 26.95 -31.24 -5.84
N TYR A 193 26.94 -29.89 -5.92
CA TYR A 193 26.95 -29.04 -4.74
C TYR A 193 25.66 -29.16 -3.91
N GLY A 194 24.49 -29.22 -4.55
CA GLY A 194 23.21 -29.45 -3.87
C GLY A 194 23.14 -30.82 -3.18
N MET A 195 23.66 -31.88 -3.82
CA MET A 195 23.85 -33.19 -3.19
C MET A 195 24.79 -33.10 -2.00
N GLY A 196 25.88 -32.35 -2.12
CA GLY A 196 26.82 -32.13 -1.02
C GLY A 196 26.21 -31.36 0.15
N GLN A 197 25.29 -30.42 -0.10
CA GLN A 197 24.51 -29.79 0.99
C GLN A 197 23.63 -30.80 1.72
N LYS A 198 22.94 -31.67 0.97
CA LYS A 198 22.02 -32.66 1.54
C LYS A 198 22.74 -33.78 2.29
N PHE A 199 23.86 -34.27 1.75
CA PHE A 199 24.50 -35.51 2.22
C PHE A 199 25.89 -35.31 2.84
N ALA A 200 26.59 -34.22 2.52
CA ALA A 200 27.96 -33.96 2.95
C ALA A 200 28.11 -32.68 3.80
N HIS A 201 27.00 -32.08 4.23
CA HIS A 201 26.98 -30.87 5.07
C HIS A 201 27.78 -29.70 4.47
N LEU A 202 27.74 -29.54 3.14
CA LEU A 202 28.32 -28.34 2.51
C LEU A 202 27.57 -27.07 2.94
N PRO A 203 28.27 -25.92 3.04
CA PRO A 203 27.63 -24.68 3.44
C PRO A 203 26.64 -24.17 2.38
N LEU A 204 25.67 -23.39 2.84
CA LEU A 204 24.72 -22.67 2.01
C LEU A 204 24.75 -21.18 2.36
N TYR A 205 24.39 -20.33 1.40
CA TYR A 205 24.40 -18.87 1.55
C TYR A 205 23.05 -18.32 1.09
N SER A 206 22.16 -18.06 2.05
CA SER A 206 20.79 -17.62 1.79
C SER A 206 20.69 -16.11 1.66
N THR A 207 19.84 -15.62 0.77
CA THR A 207 19.45 -14.21 0.67
C THR A 207 17.94 -14.04 0.84
N MET A 208 17.29 -14.97 1.55
CA MET A 208 15.84 -14.96 1.76
C MET A 208 15.39 -13.90 2.80
N ASN A 209 16.29 -13.40 3.64
CA ASN A 209 16.04 -12.25 4.50
C ASN A 209 17.28 -11.36 4.59
N ARG A 210 17.11 -10.16 5.17
CA ARG A 210 18.17 -9.14 5.27
C ARG A 210 19.38 -9.62 6.06
N GLU A 211 19.17 -10.32 7.18
CA GLU A 211 20.26 -10.82 8.02
C GLU A 211 21.09 -11.88 7.31
N TYR A 212 20.45 -12.82 6.61
CA TYR A 212 21.12 -13.89 5.87
C TYR A 212 21.86 -13.33 4.65
N SER A 213 21.37 -12.24 4.06
CA SER A 213 22.03 -11.58 2.93
C SER A 213 23.46 -11.12 3.21
N LYS A 214 23.87 -11.03 4.48
CA LYS A 214 25.24 -10.68 4.92
C LYS A 214 26.32 -11.68 4.50
N GLY A 215 25.95 -12.80 3.88
CA GLY A 215 26.90 -13.79 3.39
C GLY A 215 27.39 -14.77 4.45
N GLN A 216 26.61 -14.92 5.52
CA GLN A 216 26.86 -15.93 6.54
C GLN A 216 26.67 -17.33 5.94
N ALA A 217 27.58 -18.24 6.28
CA ALA A 217 27.47 -19.64 5.91
C ALA A 217 26.51 -20.34 6.88
N PHE A 218 25.43 -20.90 6.36
CA PHE A 218 24.54 -21.79 7.11
C PHE A 218 24.68 -23.23 6.63
N TYR A 219 24.05 -24.15 7.35
CA TYR A 219 24.02 -25.57 7.04
C TYR A 219 22.58 -26.04 7.02
N LEU A 220 22.28 -26.96 6.10
CA LEU A 220 20.92 -27.46 5.88
C LEU A 220 20.44 -28.26 7.10
N GLN A 221 19.39 -27.79 7.76
CA GLN A 221 18.79 -28.48 8.90
C GLN A 221 17.81 -29.59 8.45
N PRO A 222 17.47 -30.55 9.32
CA PRO A 222 16.49 -31.58 9.01
C PRO A 222 15.13 -30.98 8.60
N GLY A 223 14.68 -31.30 7.38
CA GLY A 223 13.41 -30.82 6.83
C GLY A 223 13.50 -29.56 5.97
N GLU A 224 14.64 -28.86 5.95
CA GLU A 224 14.86 -27.68 5.10
C GLU A 224 15.03 -28.03 3.62
N LYS A 225 14.81 -27.03 2.76
CA LYS A 225 14.87 -27.16 1.29
C LYS A 225 16.27 -26.89 0.75
N VAL A 226 16.69 -27.71 -0.20
CA VAL A 226 18.01 -27.55 -0.85
C VAL A 226 17.99 -26.34 -1.78
N GLN A 227 19.03 -25.50 -1.70
CA GLN A 227 19.20 -24.31 -2.56
C GLN A 227 20.50 -24.29 -3.36
N SER A 228 21.39 -25.26 -3.16
CA SER A 228 22.71 -25.32 -3.78
C SER A 228 23.46 -23.99 -3.61
N THR A 229 24.06 -23.47 -4.67
CA THR A 229 24.78 -22.18 -4.71
C THR A 229 23.84 -20.98 -4.84
N PHE A 230 22.51 -21.16 -4.87
CA PHE A 230 21.53 -20.08 -5.02
C PHE A 230 21.13 -19.50 -3.67
N GLY A 231 20.64 -18.26 -3.67
CA GLY A 231 20.24 -17.55 -2.44
C GLY A 231 18.87 -17.98 -1.89
N GLY A 232 18.17 -18.87 -2.59
CA GLY A 232 16.88 -19.41 -2.20
C GLY A 232 16.56 -20.67 -3.00
N HIS A 233 15.77 -21.57 -2.43
CA HIS A 233 15.37 -22.83 -3.08
C HIS A 233 14.48 -22.60 -4.30
N TYR A 234 13.66 -21.54 -4.30
CA TYR A 234 12.86 -21.12 -5.47
C TYR A 234 13.71 -20.66 -6.66
N ASP A 235 14.82 -19.96 -6.41
CA ASP A 235 15.76 -19.53 -7.45
C ASP A 235 16.41 -20.74 -8.14
N LEU A 236 16.88 -21.72 -7.34
CA LEU A 236 17.44 -22.97 -7.86
C LEU A 236 16.41 -23.73 -8.70
N ALA A 237 15.18 -23.82 -8.21
CA ALA A 237 14.10 -24.51 -8.92
C ALA A 237 13.83 -23.86 -10.29
N ALA A 238 13.76 -22.53 -10.35
CA ALA A 238 13.54 -21.79 -11.60
C ALA A 238 14.73 -21.93 -12.57
N PHE A 239 15.97 -21.98 -12.08
CA PHE A 239 17.14 -22.29 -12.91
C PHE A 239 17.01 -23.68 -13.57
N LEU A 240 16.61 -24.70 -12.79
CA LEU A 240 16.43 -26.07 -13.30
C LEU A 240 15.32 -26.16 -14.36
N VAL A 241 14.23 -25.38 -14.23
CA VAL A 241 13.18 -25.27 -15.25
C VAL A 241 13.72 -24.78 -16.60
N ILE A 242 14.77 -23.97 -16.61
CA ILE A 242 15.41 -23.48 -17.84
C ILE A 242 16.32 -24.55 -18.44
N VAL A 243 17.21 -25.14 -17.63
CA VAL A 243 18.32 -25.96 -18.14
C VAL A 243 17.96 -27.42 -18.38
N LEU A 244 17.04 -28.01 -17.60
CA LEU A 244 16.69 -29.43 -17.73
C LEU A 244 15.99 -29.74 -19.07
N PRO A 245 14.97 -28.99 -19.52
CA PRO A 245 14.39 -29.21 -20.86
C PRO A 245 15.42 -29.13 -22.00
N LEU A 246 16.45 -28.27 -21.84
CA LEU A 246 17.56 -28.18 -22.78
C LEU A 246 18.48 -29.41 -22.72
N ILE A 247 18.86 -29.86 -21.52
CA ILE A 247 19.70 -31.05 -21.33
C ILE A 247 18.99 -32.30 -21.86
N PHE A 248 17.71 -32.46 -21.53
CA PHE A 248 16.87 -33.52 -22.09
C PHE A 248 16.81 -33.45 -23.62
N SER A 249 16.52 -32.28 -24.19
CA SER A 249 16.51 -32.09 -25.64
C SER A 249 17.85 -32.45 -26.30
N LEU A 250 18.98 -32.09 -25.68
CA LEU A 250 20.33 -32.45 -26.15
C LEU A 250 20.57 -33.96 -26.06
N SER A 251 20.15 -34.62 -24.98
CA SER A 251 20.30 -36.07 -24.80
C SER A 251 19.72 -36.85 -25.98
N LEU A 252 18.53 -36.43 -26.47
CA LEU A 252 17.84 -37.08 -27.58
C LEU A 252 18.62 -37.03 -28.90
N THR A 253 19.58 -36.10 -29.05
CA THR A 253 20.42 -36.01 -30.26
C THR A 253 21.57 -37.01 -30.29
N PHE A 254 21.94 -37.59 -29.14
CA PHE A 254 23.03 -38.56 -29.02
C PHE A 254 22.53 -40.01 -28.98
N MET A 255 21.28 -40.26 -29.34
CA MET A 255 20.67 -41.58 -29.46
C MET A 255 21.24 -42.32 -30.70
N SER A 256 22.44 -42.87 -30.57
CA SER A 256 23.26 -43.48 -31.64
C SER A 256 23.95 -44.76 -31.16
N ARG A 257 24.32 -45.66 -32.08
CA ARG A 257 25.06 -46.91 -31.78
C ARG A 257 26.56 -46.71 -31.53
N ARG A 258 27.09 -45.49 -31.66
CA ARG A 258 28.52 -45.20 -31.45
C ARG A 258 28.82 -45.04 -29.95
N ARG A 259 29.91 -45.66 -29.46
CA ARG A 259 30.32 -45.61 -28.05
C ARG A 259 30.42 -44.20 -27.47
N LYS A 260 30.95 -43.23 -28.21
CA LYS A 260 31.08 -41.82 -27.75
C LYS A 260 29.72 -41.14 -27.58
N ASP A 261 28.79 -41.38 -28.50
CA ASP A 261 27.44 -40.80 -28.43
C ASP A 261 26.65 -41.44 -27.29
N LEU A 262 26.79 -42.76 -27.11
CA LEU A 262 26.18 -43.48 -25.98
C LEU A 262 26.68 -42.96 -24.62
N LEU A 263 27.98 -42.70 -24.46
CA LEU A 263 28.53 -42.12 -23.22
C LEU A 263 28.00 -40.71 -22.98
N MET A 264 27.88 -39.88 -24.02
CA MET A 264 27.28 -38.55 -23.91
C MET A 264 25.80 -38.61 -23.56
N LEU A 265 25.04 -39.54 -24.17
CA LEU A 265 23.64 -39.80 -23.84
C LEU A 265 23.48 -40.16 -22.37
N ILE A 266 24.26 -41.15 -21.89
CA ILE A 266 24.23 -41.58 -20.48
C ILE A 266 24.59 -40.41 -19.55
N ALA A 267 25.65 -39.65 -19.86
CA ALA A 267 26.05 -38.50 -19.04
C ALA A 267 24.93 -37.43 -18.96
N LEU A 268 24.30 -37.08 -20.08
CA LEU A 268 23.22 -36.08 -20.09
C LEU A 268 21.96 -36.60 -19.39
N ILE A 269 21.60 -37.88 -19.55
CA ILE A 269 20.48 -38.48 -18.81
C ILE A 269 20.75 -38.52 -17.31
N LEU A 270 21.98 -38.82 -16.88
CA LEU A 270 22.33 -38.80 -15.46
C LEU A 270 22.23 -37.38 -14.88
N ILE A 271 22.65 -36.36 -15.63
CA ILE A 271 22.47 -34.96 -15.24
C ILE A 271 20.99 -34.61 -15.16
N GLU A 272 20.19 -35.05 -16.14
CA GLU A 272 18.73 -34.82 -16.16
C GLU A 272 18.05 -35.43 -14.94
N LEU A 273 18.27 -36.73 -14.67
CA LEU A 273 17.65 -37.44 -13.55
C LEU A 273 18.09 -36.87 -12.20
N SER A 274 19.38 -36.56 -12.05
CA SER A 274 19.91 -35.95 -10.83
C SER A 274 19.40 -34.51 -10.64
N GLY A 275 19.17 -33.80 -11.74
CA GLY A 275 18.58 -32.46 -11.75
C GLY A 275 17.10 -32.48 -11.39
N VAL A 276 16.33 -33.46 -11.87
CA VAL A 276 14.94 -33.68 -11.47
C VAL A 276 14.84 -34.02 -9.99
N TRP A 277 15.73 -34.90 -9.49
CA TRP A 277 15.83 -35.17 -8.06
C TRP A 277 16.07 -33.87 -7.27
N LEU A 278 17.04 -33.05 -7.70
CA LEU A 278 17.33 -31.79 -7.02
C LEU A 278 16.16 -30.80 -7.10
N LEU A 279 15.46 -30.73 -8.23
CA LEU A 279 14.25 -29.91 -8.39
C LEU A 279 13.19 -30.32 -7.37
N ILE A 280 13.00 -31.61 -7.12
CA ILE A 280 12.06 -32.11 -6.11
C ILE A 280 12.51 -31.72 -4.69
N GLU A 281 13.81 -31.79 -4.39
CA GLU A 281 14.37 -31.39 -3.09
C GLU A 281 14.22 -29.88 -2.80
N THR A 282 14.02 -29.03 -3.82
CA THR A 282 13.68 -27.61 -3.61
C THR A 282 12.30 -27.43 -2.99
N GLY A 283 11.39 -28.40 -3.15
CA GLY A 283 10.01 -28.31 -2.68
C GLY A 283 9.11 -27.33 -3.43
N SER A 284 9.57 -26.72 -4.54
CA SER A 284 8.76 -25.79 -5.32
C SER A 284 7.77 -26.52 -6.25
N LYS A 285 6.49 -26.53 -5.86
CA LYS A 285 5.40 -27.15 -6.62
C LYS A 285 5.20 -26.48 -8.00
N THR A 286 5.29 -25.16 -8.05
CA THR A 286 5.09 -24.37 -9.27
C THR A 286 6.21 -24.59 -10.29
N ALA A 287 7.47 -24.65 -9.82
CA ALA A 287 8.61 -24.96 -10.67
C ALA A 287 8.54 -26.40 -11.22
N LEU A 288 8.03 -27.35 -10.43
CA LEU A 288 7.81 -28.71 -10.92
C LEU A 288 6.77 -28.77 -12.05
N ILE A 289 5.63 -28.10 -11.88
CA ILE A 289 4.60 -27.99 -12.94
C ILE A 289 5.19 -27.32 -14.18
N ALA A 290 5.93 -26.22 -14.00
CA ALA A 290 6.62 -25.52 -15.09
C ALA A 290 7.62 -26.41 -15.84
N TYR A 291 8.39 -27.24 -15.12
CA TYR A 291 9.29 -28.22 -15.71
C TYR A 291 8.53 -29.29 -16.50
N LEU A 292 7.42 -29.82 -15.97
CA LEU A 292 6.58 -30.78 -16.70
C LEU A 292 6.04 -30.20 -18.01
N VAL A 293 5.56 -28.95 -17.98
CA VAL A 293 5.17 -28.21 -19.20
C VAL A 293 6.35 -28.10 -20.17
N GLY A 294 7.55 -27.79 -19.68
CA GLY A 294 8.78 -27.74 -20.47
C GLY A 294 9.14 -29.08 -21.12
N ILE A 295 9.06 -30.20 -20.39
CA ILE A 295 9.34 -31.54 -20.94
C ILE A 295 8.29 -31.95 -21.97
N VAL A 296 7.00 -31.72 -21.70
CA VAL A 296 5.93 -31.98 -22.66
C VAL A 296 6.14 -31.15 -23.94
N ALA A 297 6.49 -29.86 -23.81
CA ALA A 297 6.82 -29.01 -24.94
C ALA A 297 8.05 -29.53 -25.72
N THR A 298 9.08 -29.98 -25.02
CA THR A 298 10.30 -30.57 -25.62
C THR A 298 9.95 -31.80 -26.45
N LEU A 299 9.22 -32.76 -25.87
CA LEU A 299 8.77 -33.97 -26.54
C LEU A 299 7.87 -33.64 -27.73
N PHE A 300 6.88 -32.76 -27.54
CA PHE A 300 5.97 -32.35 -28.61
C PHE A 300 6.72 -31.75 -29.81
N LEU A 301 7.69 -30.85 -29.56
CA LEU A 301 8.48 -30.23 -30.61
C LEU A 301 9.40 -31.23 -31.33
N HIS A 302 9.99 -32.20 -30.63
CA HIS A 302 10.76 -33.28 -31.25
C HIS A 302 9.86 -34.19 -32.09
N LEU A 303 8.70 -34.62 -31.56
CA LEU A 303 7.74 -35.47 -32.27
C LEU A 303 7.15 -34.77 -33.51
N LYS A 304 6.95 -33.44 -33.45
CA LYS A 304 6.48 -32.64 -34.60
C LYS A 304 7.45 -32.70 -35.79
N ARG A 305 8.73 -32.99 -35.55
CA ARG A 305 9.78 -33.06 -36.57
C ARG A 305 9.92 -34.44 -37.22
N ILE A 306 9.28 -35.48 -36.69
CA ILE A 306 9.27 -36.81 -37.32
C ILE A 306 8.29 -36.77 -38.50
N GLU A 307 8.81 -36.89 -39.73
CA GLU A 307 8.00 -36.86 -40.96
C GLU A 307 7.16 -38.13 -41.14
N ASN A 308 7.73 -39.30 -40.81
CA ASN A 308 7.04 -40.57 -40.95
C ASN A 308 5.90 -40.70 -39.93
N LYS A 309 4.65 -40.71 -40.41
CA LYS A 309 3.44 -40.79 -39.58
C LYS A 309 3.42 -42.03 -38.67
N ARG A 310 3.94 -43.19 -39.11
CA ARG A 310 3.97 -44.42 -38.31
C ARG A 310 4.99 -44.32 -37.17
N THR A 311 6.21 -43.88 -37.48
CA THR A 311 7.27 -43.64 -36.47
C THR A 311 6.85 -42.56 -35.49
N LYS A 312 6.19 -41.50 -35.96
CA LYS A 312 5.65 -40.44 -35.11
C LYS A 312 4.58 -40.97 -34.15
N ARG A 313 3.65 -41.81 -34.62
CA ARG A 313 2.64 -42.45 -33.76
C ARG A 313 3.29 -43.35 -32.70
N LEU A 314 4.25 -44.20 -33.10
CA LEU A 314 4.98 -45.07 -32.17
C LEU A 314 5.80 -44.30 -31.14
N ALA A 315 6.51 -43.25 -31.57
CA ALA A 315 7.27 -42.40 -30.67
C ALA A 315 6.36 -41.61 -29.73
N PHE A 316 5.19 -41.17 -30.20
CA PHE A 316 4.18 -40.52 -29.38
C PHE A 316 3.60 -41.48 -28.33
N THR A 317 3.19 -42.69 -28.71
CA THR A 317 2.67 -43.68 -27.76
C THR A 317 3.72 -44.10 -26.75
N ALA A 318 4.97 -44.32 -27.17
CA ALA A 318 6.08 -44.63 -26.27
C ALA A 318 6.36 -43.47 -25.30
N SER A 319 6.37 -42.22 -25.78
CA SER A 319 6.56 -41.04 -24.94
C SER A 319 5.42 -40.85 -23.94
N LEU A 320 4.18 -41.13 -24.35
CA LEU A 320 3.00 -41.06 -23.49
C LEU A 320 3.06 -42.14 -22.39
N ILE A 321 3.42 -43.38 -22.73
CA ILE A 321 3.60 -44.46 -21.75
C ILE A 321 4.73 -44.11 -20.78
N ALA A 322 5.87 -43.62 -21.27
CA ALA A 322 6.99 -43.21 -20.43
C ALA A 322 6.62 -42.05 -19.51
N PHE A 323 5.83 -41.08 -19.99
CA PHE A 323 5.32 -39.97 -19.19
C PHE A 323 4.33 -40.45 -18.12
N VAL A 324 3.39 -41.32 -18.45
CA VAL A 324 2.44 -41.90 -17.49
C VAL A 324 3.18 -42.74 -16.45
N ALA A 325 4.16 -43.56 -16.87
CA ALA A 325 4.99 -44.33 -15.96
C ALA A 325 5.83 -43.42 -15.04
N PHE A 326 6.42 -42.35 -15.59
CA PHE A 326 7.14 -41.36 -14.80
C PHE A 326 6.22 -40.66 -13.78
N MET A 327 5.03 -40.22 -14.21
CA MET A 327 4.02 -39.62 -13.33
C MET A 327 3.52 -40.61 -12.26
N ALA A 328 3.34 -41.88 -12.60
CA ALA A 328 2.94 -42.92 -11.67
C ALA A 328 4.04 -43.23 -10.66
N ILE A 329 5.30 -43.37 -11.10
CA ILE A 329 6.47 -43.54 -10.21
C ILE A 329 6.61 -42.30 -9.31
N PHE A 330 6.43 -41.11 -9.86
CA PHE A 330 6.43 -39.85 -9.11
C PHE A 330 5.31 -39.82 -8.04
N MET A 331 4.07 -40.17 -8.42
CA MET A 331 2.95 -40.28 -7.47
C MET A 331 3.17 -41.39 -6.44
N PHE A 332 3.84 -42.48 -6.79
CA PHE A 332 4.14 -43.56 -5.86
C PHE A 332 5.23 -43.18 -4.85
N THR A 333 6.30 -42.52 -5.32
CA THR A 333 7.46 -42.15 -4.50
C THR A 333 7.23 -40.89 -3.66
N PHE A 334 6.48 -39.91 -4.17
CA PHE A 334 6.26 -38.60 -3.53
C PHE A 334 4.79 -38.27 -3.25
N GLY A 335 3.87 -38.99 -3.88
CA GLY A 335 2.45 -38.75 -3.75
C GLY A 335 1.86 -39.17 -2.41
N ARG A 336 2.43 -40.07 -1.58
CA ARG A 336 1.78 -40.36 -0.27
C ARG A 336 1.61 -39.12 0.61
N LYS A 337 2.60 -38.23 0.71
CA LYS A 337 2.48 -36.98 1.47
C LYS A 337 1.66 -35.91 0.73
N THR A 338 1.71 -35.90 -0.60
CA THR A 338 1.02 -34.88 -1.43
C THR A 338 -0.46 -35.23 -1.68
N ILE A 339 -0.78 -36.51 -1.86
CA ILE A 339 -2.11 -37.10 -1.99
C ILE A 339 -2.82 -37.00 -0.65
N VAL A 340 -2.18 -37.36 0.49
CA VAL A 340 -2.79 -37.14 1.82
C VAL A 340 -3.16 -35.67 1.99
N LYS A 341 -2.27 -34.74 1.60
CA LYS A 341 -2.53 -33.29 1.59
C LYS A 341 -3.63 -32.87 0.60
N LEU A 342 -3.68 -33.45 -0.60
CA LEU A 342 -4.68 -33.16 -1.63
C LEU A 342 -6.06 -33.71 -1.24
N THR A 343 -6.12 -34.89 -0.62
CA THR A 343 -7.35 -35.46 -0.06
C THR A 343 -7.83 -34.65 1.13
N THR A 344 -6.94 -34.15 2.01
CA THR A 344 -7.31 -33.21 3.07
C THR A 344 -7.73 -31.84 2.55
N LEU A 345 -7.15 -31.35 1.43
CA LEU A 345 -7.56 -30.11 0.76
C LEU A 345 -8.94 -30.22 0.12
N VAL A 346 -9.23 -31.33 -0.57
CA VAL A 346 -10.55 -31.59 -1.15
C VAL A 346 -11.59 -31.78 -0.05
N SER A 347 -11.26 -32.46 1.06
CA SER A 347 -12.19 -32.63 2.18
C SER A 347 -12.39 -31.36 3.02
N SER A 348 -11.35 -30.53 3.20
CA SER A 348 -11.43 -29.25 3.93
C SER A 348 -12.08 -28.12 3.13
N SER A 349 -12.09 -28.22 1.79
CA SER A 349 -12.83 -27.27 0.94
C SER A 349 -14.35 -27.27 1.19
N PHE A 350 -14.87 -28.28 1.91
CA PHE A 350 -16.26 -28.41 2.31
C PHE A 350 -16.50 -28.19 3.82
N GLN A 351 -15.49 -27.79 4.60
CA GLN A 351 -15.62 -27.52 6.04
C GLN A 351 -14.98 -26.18 6.44
N SER A 352 -15.80 -25.25 6.94
CA SER A 352 -15.34 -24.02 7.61
C SER A 352 -14.84 -24.36 9.01
N GLN A 353 -13.54 -24.60 9.18
CA GLN A 353 -12.95 -24.81 10.50
C GLN A 353 -12.41 -23.50 11.08
N GLU A 354 -13.18 -22.91 11.98
CA GLU A 354 -12.90 -21.65 12.69
C GLU A 354 -11.71 -21.72 13.68
N ASN A 355 -11.02 -22.86 13.81
CA ASN A 355 -9.95 -23.08 14.79
C ASN A 355 -8.70 -23.80 14.24
N ALA A 356 -8.53 -23.90 12.93
CA ALA A 356 -7.37 -24.57 12.32
C ALA A 356 -6.12 -23.67 12.31
N LEU A 357 -4.92 -24.26 12.47
CA LEU A 357 -3.67 -23.59 12.11
C LEU A 357 -3.43 -23.74 10.60
N PRO A 358 -2.76 -22.78 9.93
CA PRO A 358 -2.38 -22.94 8.53
C PRO A 358 -1.60 -24.23 8.29
N GLU A 359 -1.90 -24.93 7.19
CA GLU A 359 -1.35 -26.26 6.90
C GLU A 359 0.18 -26.28 6.66
N ASP A 360 0.76 -25.12 6.36
CA ASP A 360 2.18 -24.90 6.07
C ASP A 360 2.92 -24.13 7.20
N LEU A 361 2.29 -23.95 8.37
CA LEU A 361 2.92 -23.35 9.54
C LEU A 361 4.06 -24.24 10.07
N VAL A 362 5.23 -23.62 10.31
CA VAL A 362 6.37 -24.25 10.97
C VAL A 362 6.54 -23.63 12.36
N GLY A 363 6.43 -24.44 13.42
CA GLY A 363 6.51 -23.97 14.81
C GLY A 363 5.14 -23.79 15.48
N SER A 364 5.11 -23.09 16.61
CA SER A 364 3.91 -22.94 17.46
C SER A 364 2.96 -21.83 17.01
N GLY A 365 3.33 -21.03 15.99
CA GLY A 365 2.57 -19.84 15.57
C GLY A 365 2.61 -18.68 16.57
N ILE A 366 3.50 -18.74 17.56
CA ILE A 366 3.75 -17.68 18.52
C ILE A 366 4.88 -16.81 17.97
N GLU A 367 4.60 -15.53 17.75
CA GLU A 367 5.56 -14.55 17.28
C GLU A 367 5.88 -13.54 18.38
N ILE A 368 7.11 -13.03 18.36
CA ILE A 368 7.54 -11.94 19.24
C ILE A 368 7.12 -10.64 18.57
N LYS A 369 5.99 -10.08 19.00
CA LYS A 369 5.59 -8.74 18.56
C LYS A 369 6.32 -7.69 19.38
N THR A 370 6.92 -6.75 18.68
CA THR A 370 7.64 -5.64 19.28
C THR A 370 6.71 -4.44 19.33
N TYR A 371 6.26 -4.08 20.52
CA TYR A 371 5.44 -2.91 20.78
C TYR A 371 6.36 -1.75 21.07
N THR A 372 6.34 -0.74 20.20
CA THR A 372 7.04 0.51 20.44
C THR A 372 6.04 1.46 21.07
N THR A 373 6.10 1.58 22.39
CA THR A 373 5.31 2.56 23.13
C THR A 373 6.17 3.80 23.32
N VAL A 374 5.80 4.86 22.61
CA VAL A 374 6.32 6.20 22.91
C VAL A 374 5.49 6.67 24.10
N SER A 375 6.12 6.71 25.27
CA SER A 375 5.46 7.29 26.43
C SER A 375 5.24 8.80 26.17
N PRO A 376 4.28 9.44 26.85
CA PRO A 376 3.98 10.86 26.67
C PRO A 376 5.19 11.80 26.80
N ASP A 377 6.28 11.35 27.43
CA ASP A 377 7.57 12.03 27.60
C ASP A 377 8.55 11.85 26.41
N GLY A 378 8.11 11.27 25.29
CA GLY A 378 8.96 11.04 24.11
C GLY A 378 9.97 9.90 24.25
N LYS A 379 10.00 9.17 25.38
CA LYS A 379 10.84 7.97 25.51
C LYS A 379 10.26 6.81 24.72
N ILE A 380 11.10 6.28 23.85
CA ILE A 380 10.78 5.10 23.03
C ILE A 380 11.06 3.86 23.87
N SER A 381 10.02 3.25 24.42
CA SER A 381 10.11 1.94 25.09
C SER A 381 9.72 0.84 24.11
N VAL A 382 10.60 -0.17 24.00
CA VAL A 382 10.43 -1.29 23.08
C VAL A 382 10.13 -2.53 23.91
N THR A 383 8.86 -2.94 23.96
CA THR A 383 8.41 -4.11 24.71
C THR A 383 8.17 -5.28 23.77
N GLN A 384 8.84 -6.41 24.00
CA GLN A 384 8.64 -7.63 23.24
C GLN A 384 7.64 -8.55 23.95
N LYS A 385 6.52 -8.87 23.29
CA LYS A 385 5.50 -9.76 23.84
C LYS A 385 5.27 -10.95 22.92
N PHE A 386 5.24 -12.15 23.50
CA PHE A 386 4.89 -13.37 22.80
C PHE A 386 3.38 -13.41 22.60
N GLU A 387 2.95 -13.39 21.35
CA GLU A 387 1.54 -13.44 21.02
C GLU A 387 1.26 -14.48 19.93
N LYS A 388 0.10 -15.13 20.03
CA LYS A 388 -0.35 -16.07 19.01
C LYS A 388 -0.74 -15.29 17.76
N SER A 389 -0.18 -15.68 16.63
CA SER A 389 -0.47 -15.04 15.35
C SER A 389 -1.93 -15.27 14.96
N GLN A 390 -2.61 -14.19 14.57
CA GLN A 390 -3.90 -14.27 13.91
C GLN A 390 -3.67 -14.41 12.41
N TRP A 391 -4.43 -15.31 11.78
CA TRP A 391 -4.27 -15.65 10.37
C TRP A 391 -5.50 -15.23 9.58
N SER A 392 -5.31 -14.75 8.36
CA SER A 392 -6.41 -14.42 7.47
C SER A 392 -7.20 -15.67 7.06
N PRO A 393 -8.47 -15.53 6.64
CA PRO A 393 -9.24 -16.64 6.07
C PRO A 393 -8.53 -17.33 4.91
N ASN A 394 -7.81 -16.58 4.07
CA ASN A 394 -7.03 -17.12 2.96
C ASN A 394 -5.81 -17.91 3.43
N ALA A 395 -5.10 -17.46 4.46
CA ALA A 395 -3.98 -18.20 5.05
C ALA A 395 -4.44 -19.51 5.71
N LEU A 396 -5.59 -19.50 6.38
CA LEU A 396 -6.20 -20.71 6.95
C LEU A 396 -6.63 -21.70 5.88
N LYS A 397 -7.22 -21.22 4.77
CA LYS A 397 -7.76 -22.06 3.69
C LYS A 397 -6.71 -22.58 2.72
N TYR A 398 -5.71 -21.76 2.37
CA TYR A 398 -4.75 -22.05 1.30
C TYR A 398 -3.29 -22.18 1.77
N GLY A 399 -3.02 -21.96 3.06
CA GLY A 399 -1.69 -21.85 3.63
C GLY A 399 -1.13 -20.43 3.62
N ILE A 400 -0.18 -20.14 4.51
CA ILE A 400 0.46 -18.84 4.74
C ILE A 400 0.99 -18.24 3.43
N SER A 401 1.71 -19.04 2.62
CA SER A 401 2.33 -18.53 1.40
C SER A 401 1.30 -18.06 0.36
N MET A 402 0.15 -18.74 0.24
CA MET A 402 -0.92 -18.30 -0.66
C MET A 402 -1.77 -17.19 -0.04
N GLY A 403 -2.01 -17.24 1.27
CA GLY A 403 -2.66 -16.16 2.02
C GLY A 403 -1.96 -14.82 1.80
N ILE A 404 -0.64 -14.75 2.04
CA ILE A 404 0.15 -13.53 1.81
C ILE A 404 0.00 -13.00 0.37
N ARG A 405 0.00 -13.87 -0.65
CA ARG A 405 -0.19 -13.46 -2.05
C ARG A 405 -1.57 -12.85 -2.29
N LEU A 406 -2.62 -13.51 -1.83
CA LEU A 406 -4.01 -13.11 -2.05
C LEU A 406 -4.42 -11.91 -1.20
N ASP A 407 -3.87 -11.78 0.00
CA ASP A 407 -4.24 -10.73 0.96
C ASP A 407 -3.39 -9.47 0.78
N THR A 408 -2.13 -9.60 0.38
CA THR A 408 -1.18 -8.47 0.35
C THR A 408 -0.51 -8.27 -1.00
N LEU A 409 0.28 -9.24 -1.50
CA LEU A 409 1.21 -8.99 -2.61
C LEU A 409 0.50 -8.73 -3.94
N TRP A 410 -0.45 -9.59 -4.33
CA TRP A 410 -1.16 -9.44 -5.59
C TRP A 410 -2.11 -8.23 -5.57
N PRO A 411 -2.89 -7.99 -4.49
CA PRO A 411 -3.64 -6.74 -4.35
C PRO A 411 -2.76 -5.48 -4.43
N GLN A 412 -1.58 -5.47 -3.82
CA GLN A 412 -0.66 -4.33 -3.91
C GLN A 412 -0.10 -4.14 -5.32
N ALA A 413 0.25 -5.21 -6.02
CA ALA A 413 0.69 -5.15 -7.41
C ALA A 413 -0.42 -4.63 -8.35
N ILE A 414 -1.67 -5.07 -8.12
CA ILE A 414 -2.85 -4.56 -8.83
C ILE A 414 -3.06 -3.09 -8.51
N ARG A 415 -2.94 -2.66 -7.24
CA ARG A 415 -2.99 -1.23 -6.86
C ARG A 415 -1.92 -0.42 -7.58
N GLY A 416 -0.69 -0.92 -7.67
CA GLY A 416 0.39 -0.28 -8.43
C GLY A 416 0.07 -0.14 -9.92
N PHE A 417 -0.57 -1.15 -10.52
CA PHE A 417 -1.02 -1.12 -11.91
C PHE A 417 -2.16 -0.10 -12.11
N VAL A 418 -3.15 -0.13 -11.22
CA VAL A 418 -4.33 0.74 -11.27
C VAL A 418 -3.98 2.21 -10.97
N ALA A 419 -2.92 2.48 -10.19
CA ALA A 419 -2.42 3.84 -9.99
C ALA A 419 -2.04 4.51 -11.31
N ASN A 420 -1.43 3.77 -12.24
CA ASN A 420 -1.17 4.22 -13.61
C ASN A 420 -1.11 3.03 -14.58
N PRO A 421 -2.18 2.72 -15.32
CA PRO A 421 -2.22 1.53 -16.18
C PRO A 421 -1.20 1.53 -17.32
N LEU A 422 -0.73 2.69 -17.77
CA LEU A 422 0.24 2.76 -18.86
C LEU A 422 1.67 2.47 -18.39
N PHE A 423 2.09 3.09 -17.29
CA PHE A 423 3.49 3.08 -16.83
C PHE A 423 3.69 2.50 -15.43
N GLY A 424 2.64 2.12 -14.72
CA GLY A 424 2.73 1.58 -13.36
C GLY A 424 3.13 2.63 -12.33
N SER A 425 3.37 2.15 -11.11
CA SER A 425 3.67 2.98 -9.94
C SER A 425 5.17 3.23 -9.71
N GLY A 426 6.05 2.74 -10.59
CA GLY A 426 7.50 2.82 -10.40
C GLY A 426 8.09 1.51 -9.86
N TYR A 427 9.41 1.32 -9.99
CA TYR A 427 10.07 0.13 -9.45
C TYR A 427 10.19 0.18 -7.92
N GLY A 428 10.06 -0.97 -7.27
CA GLY A 428 10.29 -1.11 -5.83
C GLY A 428 9.22 -0.47 -4.93
N THR A 429 8.00 -0.34 -5.45
CA THR A 429 6.86 0.32 -4.78
C THR A 429 5.75 -0.66 -4.37
N LEU A 430 5.80 -1.92 -4.83
CA LEU A 430 4.66 -2.84 -4.75
C LEU A 430 4.52 -3.60 -3.44
N SER A 431 5.49 -3.48 -2.53
CA SER A 431 5.44 -4.15 -1.21
C SER A 431 5.15 -3.17 -0.06
N LYS A 432 4.76 -1.93 -0.37
CA LYS A 432 4.54 -0.87 0.61
C LYS A 432 3.05 -0.77 1.01
N GLU A 433 2.79 -0.56 2.30
CA GLU A 433 1.47 -0.20 2.83
C GLU A 433 1.16 1.29 2.59
N GLY A 434 2.18 2.14 2.69
CA GLY A 434 2.09 3.58 2.42
C GLY A 434 3.30 4.10 1.64
N ASN A 435 3.14 5.22 0.93
CA ASN A 435 4.17 5.74 0.02
C ASN A 435 5.51 6.01 0.74
N GLN A 436 5.46 6.55 1.97
CA GLN A 436 6.62 6.91 2.81
C GLN A 436 7.34 5.69 3.42
N GLN A 437 6.73 4.50 3.39
CA GLN A 437 7.34 3.32 3.99
C GLN A 437 8.56 2.87 3.19
N PHE A 438 9.68 2.67 3.87
CA PHE A 438 10.85 2.01 3.29
C PHE A 438 10.78 0.51 3.58
N THR A 439 10.71 -0.30 2.53
CA THR A 439 10.65 -1.77 2.66
C THR A 439 12.02 -2.39 2.38
N GLU A 440 12.48 -3.21 3.33
CA GLU A 440 13.81 -3.84 3.29
C GLU A 440 13.96 -4.85 2.16
N ALA A 441 12.86 -5.52 1.80
CA ALA A 441 12.76 -6.48 0.71
C ALA A 441 11.51 -6.17 -0.14
N ASP A 442 11.53 -6.64 -1.38
CA ASP A 442 10.47 -6.35 -2.35
C ASP A 442 10.22 -7.59 -3.21
N SER A 443 9.08 -8.24 -3.00
CA SER A 443 8.63 -9.41 -3.76
C SER A 443 7.14 -9.28 -4.04
N THR A 444 6.72 -9.73 -5.22
CA THR A 444 5.31 -9.86 -5.59
C THR A 444 4.91 -11.33 -5.68
N ASP A 445 5.88 -12.24 -5.77
CA ASP A 445 5.67 -13.65 -6.06
C ASP A 445 4.73 -13.86 -7.26
N ASN A 446 4.88 -13.02 -8.28
CA ASN A 446 4.20 -13.09 -9.57
C ASN A 446 4.84 -12.03 -10.47
N ASN A 447 5.74 -12.47 -11.35
CA ASN A 447 6.54 -11.55 -12.14
C ASN A 447 5.69 -10.78 -13.17
N PHE A 448 4.54 -11.33 -13.59
CA PHE A 448 3.62 -10.64 -14.50
C PHE A 448 2.94 -9.46 -13.79
N LEU A 449 2.37 -9.71 -12.60
CA LEU A 449 1.78 -8.65 -11.77
C LEU A 449 2.85 -7.64 -11.34
N ARG A 450 4.06 -8.09 -11.01
CA ARG A 450 5.18 -7.20 -10.72
C ARG A 450 5.46 -6.24 -11.88
N THR A 451 5.62 -6.78 -13.09
CA THR A 451 5.93 -5.96 -14.26
C THR A 451 4.78 -4.99 -14.59
N LEU A 452 3.52 -5.43 -14.46
CA LEU A 452 2.35 -4.56 -14.62
C LEU A 452 2.31 -3.46 -13.56
N GLY A 453 2.51 -3.80 -12.29
CA GLY A 453 2.45 -2.87 -11.18
C GLY A 453 3.59 -1.85 -11.18
N GLU A 454 4.80 -2.28 -11.53
CA GLU A 454 5.99 -1.41 -11.55
C GLU A 454 6.05 -0.58 -12.83
N THR A 455 5.78 -1.19 -14.00
CA THR A 455 6.06 -0.55 -15.31
C THR A 455 4.85 -0.41 -16.25
N GLY A 456 3.66 -0.81 -15.80
CA GLY A 456 2.40 -0.68 -16.55
C GLY A 456 2.32 -1.55 -17.80
N LEU A 457 1.28 -1.33 -18.61
CA LEU A 457 1.08 -2.04 -19.88
C LEU A 457 2.24 -1.85 -20.86
N VAL A 458 2.84 -0.66 -20.91
CA VAL A 458 3.95 -0.38 -21.84
C VAL A 458 5.18 -1.19 -21.48
N GLY A 459 5.54 -1.23 -20.19
CA GLY A 459 6.64 -2.05 -19.70
C GLY A 459 6.36 -3.54 -19.82
N PHE A 460 5.15 -3.98 -19.51
CA PHE A 460 4.73 -5.37 -19.67
C PHE A 460 4.82 -5.87 -21.11
N VAL A 461 4.20 -5.15 -22.05
CA VAL A 461 4.19 -5.52 -23.48
C VAL A 461 5.60 -5.49 -24.05
N SER A 462 6.45 -4.55 -23.63
CA SER A 462 7.82 -4.47 -24.12
C SER A 462 8.72 -5.58 -23.55
N PHE A 463 8.64 -5.88 -22.25
CA PHE A 463 9.41 -6.94 -21.61
C PHE A 463 9.04 -8.34 -22.13
N TYR A 464 7.76 -8.72 -22.02
CA TYR A 464 7.30 -10.03 -22.45
C TYR A 464 7.23 -10.13 -23.98
N GLY A 465 6.95 -9.03 -24.67
CA GLY A 465 7.04 -8.96 -26.13
C GLY A 465 8.44 -9.29 -26.64
N LEU A 466 9.50 -8.85 -25.95
CA LEU A 466 10.87 -9.24 -26.28
C LEU A 466 11.08 -10.76 -26.15
N ILE A 467 10.60 -11.38 -25.06
CA ILE A 467 10.67 -12.83 -24.87
C ILE A 467 9.94 -13.57 -26.00
N ILE A 468 8.71 -13.16 -26.31
CA ILE A 468 7.90 -13.76 -27.37
C ILE A 468 8.56 -13.56 -28.75
N ILE A 469 9.17 -12.41 -29.03
CA ILE A 469 9.92 -12.18 -30.26
C ILE A 469 11.12 -13.14 -30.35
N CYS A 470 11.90 -13.31 -29.28
CA CYS A 470 13.01 -14.25 -29.25
C CYS A 470 12.54 -15.69 -29.54
N MET A 471 11.47 -16.13 -28.88
CA MET A 471 10.87 -17.45 -29.11
C MET A 471 10.35 -17.59 -30.56
N TYR A 472 9.65 -16.59 -31.08
CA TYR A 472 9.14 -16.58 -32.45
C TYR A 472 10.26 -16.72 -33.48
N GLN A 473 11.38 -15.99 -33.32
CA GLN A 473 12.51 -16.06 -34.23
C GLN A 473 13.15 -17.45 -34.25
N VAL A 474 13.30 -18.08 -33.08
CA VAL A 474 13.81 -19.45 -32.98
C VAL A 474 12.84 -20.44 -33.62
N GLY A 475 11.54 -20.34 -33.32
CA GLY A 475 10.51 -21.22 -33.86
C GLY A 475 10.42 -21.17 -35.39
N LYS A 476 10.63 -19.99 -35.99
CA LYS A 476 10.61 -19.80 -37.45
C LYS A 476 11.73 -20.58 -38.16
N VAL A 477 12.94 -20.56 -37.60
CA VAL A 477 14.12 -21.22 -38.22
C VAL A 477 14.28 -22.68 -37.78
N LEU A 478 13.52 -23.13 -36.78
CA LEU A 478 13.75 -24.40 -36.12
C LEU A 478 13.65 -25.61 -37.06
N LYS A 479 12.73 -25.56 -38.03
CA LYS A 479 12.51 -26.63 -39.02
C LYS A 479 13.76 -26.92 -39.84
N ASP A 480 14.58 -25.91 -40.09
CA ASP A 480 15.75 -25.99 -40.97
C ASP A 480 17.04 -26.41 -40.23
N LYS A 481 16.99 -26.53 -38.90
CA LYS A 481 18.14 -26.90 -38.06
C LYS A 481 18.10 -28.38 -37.74
N THR A 482 19.24 -29.04 -37.57
CA THR A 482 19.33 -30.46 -37.19
C THR A 482 20.34 -30.69 -36.06
N GLY A 483 20.31 -31.89 -35.46
CA GLY A 483 21.22 -32.29 -34.38
C GLY A 483 21.21 -31.32 -33.19
N VAL A 484 22.40 -31.00 -32.68
CA VAL A 484 22.60 -30.13 -31.50
C VAL A 484 21.92 -28.76 -31.65
N PHE A 485 21.86 -28.19 -32.86
CA PHE A 485 21.22 -26.89 -33.09
C PHE A 485 19.69 -26.97 -33.02
N ALA A 486 19.10 -28.05 -33.52
CA ALA A 486 17.69 -28.33 -33.34
C ALA A 486 17.36 -28.52 -31.84
N ALA A 487 18.19 -29.27 -31.13
CA ALA A 487 18.00 -29.51 -29.70
C ALA A 487 18.13 -28.23 -28.87
N LEU A 488 19.09 -27.36 -29.18
CA LEU A 488 19.22 -26.04 -28.57
C LEU A 488 17.95 -25.21 -28.76
N GLY A 489 17.44 -25.13 -29.98
CA GLY A 489 16.21 -24.38 -30.27
C GLY A 489 14.98 -24.94 -29.57
N ILE A 490 14.80 -26.26 -29.56
CA ILE A 490 13.68 -26.92 -28.87
C ILE A 490 13.79 -26.71 -27.36
N GLY A 491 14.97 -26.96 -26.79
CA GLY A 491 15.24 -26.81 -25.36
C GLY A 491 15.03 -25.39 -24.87
N TYR A 492 15.48 -24.40 -25.65
CA TYR A 492 15.24 -22.99 -25.37
C TYR A 492 13.74 -22.64 -25.37
N LEU A 493 12.99 -23.05 -26.40
CA LEU A 493 11.55 -22.78 -26.49
C LEU A 493 10.78 -23.42 -25.33
N ALA A 494 11.13 -24.66 -25.00
CA ALA A 494 10.53 -25.42 -23.91
C ALA A 494 10.86 -24.82 -22.53
N GLY A 495 12.14 -24.51 -22.27
CA GLY A 495 12.57 -23.88 -21.03
C GLY A 495 11.99 -22.47 -20.85
N ALA A 496 11.89 -21.68 -21.93
CA ALA A 496 11.23 -20.39 -21.90
C ALA A 496 9.73 -20.50 -21.58
N ALA A 497 9.02 -21.47 -22.20
CA ALA A 497 7.62 -21.73 -21.89
C ALA A 497 7.41 -22.17 -20.44
N GLY A 498 8.26 -23.08 -19.94
CA GLY A 498 8.24 -23.49 -18.52
C GLY A 498 8.49 -22.30 -17.59
N LEU A 499 9.51 -21.49 -17.87
CA LEU A 499 9.83 -20.32 -17.03
C LEU A 499 8.68 -19.29 -17.00
N LEU A 500 7.98 -19.07 -18.12
CA LEU A 500 6.79 -18.22 -18.17
C LEU A 500 5.64 -18.78 -17.33
N VAL A 501 5.47 -20.10 -17.26
CA VAL A 501 4.49 -20.71 -16.33
C VAL A 501 4.92 -20.50 -14.88
N ASN A 502 6.22 -20.67 -14.56
CA ASN A 502 6.72 -20.45 -13.21
C ASN A 502 6.58 -18.98 -12.76
N ALA A 503 6.67 -18.03 -13.70
CA ALA A 503 6.54 -16.60 -13.46
C ALA A 503 5.15 -16.17 -12.93
N LEU A 504 4.13 -17.04 -12.98
CA LEU A 504 2.81 -16.79 -12.38
C LEU A 504 2.85 -16.74 -10.84
N TYR A 505 3.85 -17.35 -10.21
CA TYR A 505 3.92 -17.50 -8.75
C TYR A 505 5.27 -17.11 -8.13
N ILE A 506 6.26 -16.75 -8.96
CA ILE A 506 7.62 -16.44 -8.51
C ILE A 506 8.17 -15.30 -9.38
N ASP A 507 8.93 -14.39 -8.78
CA ASP A 507 9.62 -13.27 -9.45
C ASP A 507 10.88 -13.74 -10.22
N VAL A 508 10.71 -14.72 -11.12
CA VAL A 508 11.82 -15.43 -11.80
C VAL A 508 12.70 -14.54 -12.66
N PHE A 509 12.18 -13.41 -13.17
CA PHE A 509 12.96 -12.46 -13.95
C PHE A 509 13.55 -11.31 -13.12
N ALA A 510 13.16 -11.18 -11.84
CA ALA A 510 13.83 -10.31 -10.87
C ALA A 510 15.02 -11.02 -10.18
N SER A 511 14.96 -12.35 -10.09
CA SER A 511 16.03 -13.18 -9.52
C SER A 511 17.29 -13.20 -10.40
N SER A 512 18.42 -12.73 -9.85
CA SER A 512 19.62 -12.45 -10.65
C SER A 512 20.17 -13.66 -11.41
N LYS A 513 20.36 -14.80 -10.74
CA LYS A 513 20.96 -15.98 -11.37
C LYS A 513 20.04 -16.59 -12.43
N VAL A 514 18.73 -16.55 -12.20
CA VAL A 514 17.72 -17.08 -13.11
C VAL A 514 17.61 -16.19 -14.34
N ALA A 515 17.44 -14.88 -14.14
CA ALA A 515 17.32 -13.89 -15.21
C ALA A 515 18.59 -13.83 -16.09
N LEU A 516 19.78 -13.79 -15.47
CA LEU A 516 21.05 -13.79 -16.21
C LEU A 516 21.23 -15.07 -17.03
N THR A 517 20.90 -16.24 -16.47
CA THR A 517 20.96 -17.51 -17.21
C THR A 517 20.01 -17.52 -18.40
N PHE A 518 18.77 -17.07 -18.21
CA PHE A 518 17.77 -16.99 -19.26
C PHE A 518 18.20 -16.07 -20.41
N TRP A 519 18.69 -14.87 -20.10
CA TRP A 519 19.14 -13.90 -21.10
C TRP A 519 20.42 -14.35 -21.81
N ALA A 520 21.35 -14.99 -21.08
CA ALA A 520 22.55 -15.59 -21.66
C ALA A 520 22.19 -16.68 -22.67
N LEU A 521 21.27 -17.58 -22.31
CA LEU A 521 20.78 -18.66 -23.18
C LEU A 521 20.01 -18.12 -24.39
N SER A 522 19.21 -17.06 -24.19
CA SER A 522 18.49 -16.37 -25.28
C SER A 522 19.48 -15.82 -26.32
N GLY A 523 20.52 -15.10 -25.88
CA GLY A 523 21.55 -14.55 -26.77
C GLY A 523 22.38 -15.64 -27.47
N LEU A 524 22.77 -16.70 -26.74
CA LEU A 524 23.45 -17.88 -27.31
C LEU A 524 22.60 -18.55 -28.40
N THR A 525 21.32 -18.78 -28.13
CA THR A 525 20.40 -19.48 -29.04
C THR A 525 20.17 -18.66 -30.30
N LEU A 526 19.82 -17.38 -30.16
CA LEU A 526 19.58 -16.51 -31.31
C LEU A 526 20.83 -16.35 -32.16
N SER A 527 22.01 -16.14 -31.56
CA SER A 527 23.25 -16.04 -32.33
C SER A 527 23.63 -17.35 -33.02
N SER A 528 23.23 -18.50 -32.48
CA SER A 528 23.55 -19.82 -33.06
C SER A 528 22.58 -20.23 -34.17
N LEU A 529 21.32 -19.82 -34.09
CA LEU A 529 20.26 -20.31 -34.98
C LEU A 529 19.77 -19.29 -35.99
N THR A 530 19.76 -18.00 -35.65
CA THR A 530 19.15 -16.93 -36.43
C THR A 530 20.19 -16.03 -37.11
N THR A 531 19.74 -15.16 -38.02
CA THR A 531 20.64 -14.22 -38.71
C THR A 531 20.99 -13.04 -37.81
N LYS A 532 22.27 -12.65 -37.77
CA LYS A 532 22.73 -11.45 -37.03
C LYS A 532 22.27 -10.12 -37.65
N SER A 533 21.57 -10.15 -38.79
CA SER A 533 21.04 -8.97 -39.50
C SER A 533 19.95 -8.22 -38.72
N GLY A 534 19.53 -8.75 -37.56
CA GLY A 534 18.58 -8.11 -36.67
C GLY A 534 17.13 -8.38 -37.00
N VAL A 535 16.23 -7.89 -36.14
CA VAL A 535 14.80 -8.14 -36.23
C VAL A 535 14.09 -6.94 -36.88
N PRO A 536 13.46 -7.08 -38.07
CA PRO A 536 12.76 -5.99 -38.74
C PRO A 536 11.51 -5.52 -37.98
N ILE A 537 11.06 -6.29 -36.96
CA ILE A 537 9.90 -5.97 -36.12
C ILE A 537 10.08 -4.61 -35.44
N PHE A 538 11.28 -4.26 -34.95
CA PHE A 538 11.50 -2.96 -34.34
C PHE A 538 11.24 -1.81 -35.33
N ILE A 539 11.76 -1.92 -36.56
CA ILE A 539 11.53 -0.91 -37.61
C ILE A 539 10.04 -0.85 -37.98
N ARG A 540 9.36 -2.00 -38.06
CA ARG A 540 7.91 -2.04 -38.30
C ARG A 540 7.12 -1.38 -37.17
N LEU A 541 7.50 -1.63 -35.92
CA LEU A 541 6.88 -1.04 -34.73
C LEU A 541 7.04 0.49 -34.75
N VAL A 542 8.27 0.98 -34.95
CA VAL A 542 8.54 2.43 -35.05
C VAL A 542 7.76 3.06 -36.21
N SER A 543 7.71 2.39 -37.37
CA SER A 543 6.93 2.85 -38.53
C SER A 543 5.44 2.89 -38.22
N HIS A 544 4.90 1.88 -37.53
CA HIS A 544 3.50 1.81 -37.12
C HIS A 544 3.13 2.94 -36.14
N LEU A 545 3.94 3.13 -35.10
CA LEU A 545 3.77 4.22 -34.13
C LEU A 545 3.79 5.58 -34.82
N ARG A 546 4.71 5.79 -35.78
CA ARG A 546 4.80 7.02 -36.57
C ARG A 546 3.57 7.24 -37.46
N ASN A 547 3.09 6.20 -38.14
CA ASN A 547 1.94 6.29 -39.04
C ASN A 547 0.62 6.54 -38.30
N HIS A 548 0.56 6.19 -37.02
CA HIS A 548 -0.63 6.32 -36.18
C HIS A 548 -0.40 7.26 -34.98
N ARG A 549 0.54 8.20 -35.11
CA ARG A 549 0.97 9.09 -34.02
C ARG A 549 -0.19 9.82 -33.34
N ASN A 550 -1.16 10.32 -34.10
CA ASN A 550 -2.29 11.08 -33.57
C ASN A 550 -3.15 10.20 -32.64
N PHE A 551 -3.39 8.95 -33.04
CA PHE A 551 -4.17 8.01 -32.24
C PHE A 551 -3.48 7.69 -30.92
N TYR A 552 -2.19 7.33 -30.96
CA TYR A 552 -1.44 7.02 -29.74
C TYR A 552 -1.27 8.24 -28.83
N LEU A 553 -1.05 9.43 -29.39
CA LEU A 553 -0.96 10.67 -28.61
C LEU A 553 -2.28 10.95 -27.88
N ILE A 554 -3.42 10.81 -28.57
CA ILE A 554 -4.74 11.00 -27.95
C ILE A 554 -5.08 9.88 -26.97
N LEU A 555 -4.67 8.64 -27.23
CA LEU A 555 -4.86 7.54 -26.28
C LEU A 555 -4.09 7.82 -24.98
N ILE A 556 -2.81 8.23 -25.06
CA ILE A 556 -2.04 8.61 -23.89
C ILE A 556 -2.68 9.80 -23.17
N LEU A 557 -3.09 10.84 -23.91
CA LEU A 557 -3.76 12.01 -23.33
C LEU A 557 -5.09 11.63 -22.65
N SER A 558 -5.88 10.74 -23.24
CA SER A 558 -7.14 10.26 -22.63
C SER A 558 -6.90 9.55 -21.31
N MET A 559 -5.80 8.83 -21.17
CA MET A 559 -5.42 8.24 -19.88
C MET A 559 -5.09 9.35 -18.89
N PHE A 560 -4.29 10.36 -19.26
CA PHE A 560 -3.98 11.46 -18.33
C PHE A 560 -5.19 12.33 -17.95
N LEU A 561 -6.18 12.49 -18.83
CA LEU A 561 -7.35 13.31 -18.54
C LEU A 561 -8.46 12.55 -17.82
N LEU A 562 -8.69 11.28 -18.18
CA LEU A 562 -9.84 10.51 -17.71
C LEU A 562 -9.50 9.53 -16.59
N HIS A 563 -8.22 9.15 -16.44
CA HIS A 563 -7.84 8.14 -15.47
C HIS A 563 -7.89 8.67 -14.05
N GLN A 564 -8.57 7.92 -13.19
CA GLN A 564 -8.58 8.12 -11.73
C GLN A 564 -8.21 6.77 -11.11
N ASN A 565 -7.63 6.75 -9.91
CA ASN A 565 -7.28 5.49 -9.26
C ASN A 565 -8.51 4.93 -8.51
N PRO A 566 -9.23 3.93 -9.05
CA PRO A 566 -10.41 3.37 -8.38
C PRO A 566 -10.10 2.60 -7.11
N LEU A 567 -8.85 2.17 -6.87
CA LEU A 567 -8.54 1.39 -5.67
C LEU A 567 -7.97 2.24 -4.53
N ALA A 568 -7.86 3.55 -4.71
CA ALA A 568 -7.44 4.44 -3.65
C ALA A 568 -8.59 4.71 -2.67
N GLU A 569 -8.26 4.77 -1.38
CA GLU A 569 -9.21 5.05 -0.31
C GLU A 569 -9.92 6.40 -0.51
N ASN A 570 -9.10 7.42 -0.79
CA ASN A 570 -9.47 8.81 -1.06
C ASN A 570 -9.66 9.09 -2.57
N SER A 571 -10.07 8.06 -3.32
CA SER A 571 -10.37 8.23 -4.73
C SER A 571 -11.57 9.15 -4.92
N PRO A 572 -11.52 10.15 -5.82
CA PRO A 572 -12.68 10.97 -6.16
C PRO A 572 -13.85 10.15 -6.73
N LEU A 573 -13.58 8.95 -7.25
CA LEU A 573 -14.59 7.99 -7.70
C LEU A 573 -15.53 7.52 -6.57
N ASN A 574 -15.10 7.62 -5.32
CA ASN A 574 -15.93 7.25 -4.17
C ASN A 574 -16.97 8.31 -3.82
N ARG A 575 -16.90 9.53 -4.39
CA ARG A 575 -17.87 10.60 -4.15
C ARG A 575 -19.28 10.13 -4.50
N PHE A 576 -19.43 9.48 -5.67
CA PHE A 576 -20.72 8.94 -6.10
C PHE A 576 -21.85 9.98 -5.96
N ASP A 577 -21.49 11.25 -6.21
CA ASP A 577 -22.39 12.40 -6.24
C ASP A 577 -22.99 12.44 -7.63
N VAL A 578 -23.94 11.53 -7.82
CA VAL A 578 -24.62 11.31 -9.08
C VAL A 578 -26.11 11.49 -8.88
N SER A 579 -26.83 11.72 -9.97
CA SER A 579 -28.28 11.79 -9.92
C SER A 579 -28.88 10.47 -9.41
N ARG A 580 -30.10 10.55 -8.88
CA ARG A 580 -30.92 9.40 -8.49
C ARG A 580 -30.93 8.31 -9.57
N GLN A 581 -31.10 8.69 -10.85
CA GLN A 581 -31.13 7.74 -11.96
C GLN A 581 -29.79 7.01 -12.17
N ALA A 582 -28.67 7.74 -12.12
CA ALA A 582 -27.35 7.13 -12.26
C ALA A 582 -27.04 6.14 -11.11
N GLN A 583 -27.45 6.47 -9.87
CA GLN A 583 -27.32 5.57 -8.74
C GLN A 583 -28.21 4.33 -8.91
N GLU A 584 -29.48 4.51 -9.29
CA GLU A 584 -30.41 3.41 -9.59
C GLU A 584 -29.84 2.46 -10.65
N ASN A 585 -29.17 3.00 -11.68
CA ASN A 585 -28.54 2.16 -12.71
C ASN A 585 -27.44 1.24 -12.15
N PHE A 586 -26.60 1.77 -11.26
CA PHE A 586 -25.56 0.97 -10.59
C PHE A 586 -26.17 -0.12 -9.70
N VAL A 587 -27.14 0.26 -8.86
CA VAL A 587 -27.80 -0.65 -7.91
C VAL A 587 -28.56 -1.74 -8.65
N SER A 588 -29.22 -1.39 -9.76
CA SER A 588 -29.93 -2.35 -10.61
C SER A 588 -29.00 -3.39 -11.22
N ALA A 589 -27.79 -2.99 -11.66
CA ALA A 589 -26.78 -3.93 -12.15
C ALA A 589 -26.25 -4.84 -11.04
N ARG A 590 -25.98 -4.30 -9.84
CA ARG A 590 -25.61 -5.10 -8.66
C ARG A 590 -26.69 -6.12 -8.33
N CYS A 591 -27.93 -5.66 -8.31
CA CYS A 591 -29.07 -6.50 -7.99
C CYS A 591 -29.23 -7.66 -8.97
N PHE A 592 -29.04 -7.41 -10.27
CA PHE A 592 -29.09 -8.46 -11.28
C PHE A 592 -28.01 -9.52 -11.07
N VAL A 593 -26.80 -9.13 -10.64
CA VAL A 593 -25.71 -10.09 -10.34
C VAL A 593 -26.07 -10.98 -9.15
N GLU A 594 -26.79 -10.46 -8.16
CA GLU A 594 -27.18 -11.17 -6.94
C GLU A 594 -28.45 -12.03 -7.13
N THR A 595 -29.47 -11.51 -7.83
CA THR A 595 -30.82 -12.11 -7.89
C THR A 595 -31.30 -12.47 -9.29
N GLY A 596 -30.63 -12.01 -10.35
CA GLY A 596 -31.05 -12.18 -11.74
C GLY A 596 -32.16 -11.23 -12.20
N LYS A 597 -32.56 -10.24 -11.38
CA LYS A 597 -33.59 -9.25 -11.71
C LYS A 597 -33.03 -7.83 -11.75
N PHE A 598 -33.50 -7.01 -12.69
CA PHE A 598 -33.24 -5.56 -12.70
C PHE A 598 -34.21 -4.85 -11.76
N ALA A 599 -33.84 -4.78 -10.49
CA ALA A 599 -34.58 -4.12 -9.42
C ALA A 599 -33.59 -3.35 -8.52
N LEU A 600 -34.09 -2.52 -7.61
CA LEU A 600 -33.26 -1.90 -6.58
C LEU A 600 -33.32 -2.76 -5.32
N CYS A 601 -32.39 -3.70 -5.17
CA CYS A 601 -32.33 -4.53 -3.98
C CYS A 601 -31.31 -4.04 -2.95
N ARG A 602 -31.69 -4.26 -1.70
CA ARG A 602 -30.88 -4.01 -0.51
C ARG A 602 -30.42 -5.32 0.13
N PRO A 603 -29.32 -5.31 0.89
CA PRO A 603 -28.87 -6.48 1.66
C PRO A 603 -29.91 -7.02 2.64
N SER A 604 -30.86 -6.18 3.10
CA SER A 604 -31.98 -6.58 3.95
C SER A 604 -33.04 -7.44 3.26
N GLY A 605 -32.97 -7.63 1.94
CA GLY A 605 -33.96 -8.36 1.15
C GLY A 605 -35.12 -7.49 0.62
N LEU A 606 -35.12 -6.19 0.92
CA LEU A 606 -36.07 -5.24 0.34
C LEU A 606 -35.78 -5.01 -1.15
N GLU A 607 -36.84 -5.00 -1.97
CA GLU A 607 -36.76 -4.77 -3.42
C GLU A 607 -37.72 -3.64 -3.83
N ALA A 608 -37.22 -2.66 -4.58
CA ALA A 608 -38.05 -1.63 -5.23
C ALA A 608 -37.96 -1.75 -6.76
N ASN A 609 -39.06 -1.45 -7.45
CA ASN A 609 -39.07 -1.43 -8.91
C ASN A 609 -38.22 -0.27 -9.45
N THR A 610 -37.53 -0.50 -10.56
CA THR A 610 -36.82 0.54 -11.32
C THR A 610 -37.09 0.38 -12.81
N ASN A 611 -36.89 1.46 -13.55
CA ASN A 611 -36.99 1.42 -15.01
C ASN A 611 -35.78 0.70 -15.60
N PHE A 612 -36.01 -0.02 -16.69
CA PHE A 612 -34.91 -0.64 -17.42
C PHE A 612 -33.97 0.43 -17.98
N SER A 613 -32.67 0.27 -17.73
CA SER A 613 -31.61 1.10 -18.30
C SER A 613 -30.63 0.23 -19.09
N LEU A 614 -30.26 0.72 -20.27
CA LEU A 614 -29.23 0.07 -21.10
C LEU A 614 -27.87 0.10 -20.39
N TYR A 615 -27.58 1.18 -19.66
CA TYR A 615 -26.34 1.30 -18.89
C TYR A 615 -26.24 0.24 -17.80
N SER A 616 -27.32 -0.02 -17.05
CA SER A 616 -27.36 -1.08 -16.03
C SER A 616 -27.02 -2.45 -16.62
N LEU A 617 -27.58 -2.78 -17.79
CA LEU A 617 -27.29 -4.03 -18.49
C LEU A 617 -25.80 -4.14 -18.89
N LEU A 618 -25.21 -3.05 -19.41
CA LEU A 618 -23.79 -3.02 -19.79
C LEU A 618 -22.85 -3.14 -18.59
N LEU A 619 -23.32 -2.74 -17.41
CA LEU A 619 -22.54 -2.73 -16.18
C LEU A 619 -22.47 -4.09 -15.48
N VAL A 620 -23.44 -4.98 -15.70
CA VAL A 620 -23.51 -6.33 -15.11
C VAL A 620 -22.17 -7.10 -15.19
N PRO A 621 -21.49 -7.23 -16.35
CA PRO A 621 -20.25 -8.00 -16.42
C PRO A 621 -19.10 -7.42 -15.58
N PHE A 622 -19.08 -6.09 -15.40
CA PHE A 622 -18.04 -5.40 -14.64
C PHE A 622 -18.28 -5.54 -13.13
N VAL A 623 -19.55 -5.43 -12.69
CA VAL A 623 -19.93 -5.66 -11.30
C VAL A 623 -19.68 -7.12 -10.92
N TRP A 624 -20.05 -8.07 -11.80
CA TRP A 624 -19.78 -9.50 -11.61
C TRP A 624 -18.29 -9.82 -11.49
N LEU A 625 -17.43 -9.15 -12.28
CA LEU A 625 -16.00 -9.42 -12.27
C LEU A 625 -15.28 -8.80 -11.06
N LEU A 626 -15.66 -7.58 -10.70
CA LEU A 626 -14.89 -6.76 -9.75
C LEU A 626 -15.48 -6.73 -8.33
N HIS A 627 -16.77 -7.05 -8.17
CA HIS A 627 -17.49 -7.02 -6.90
C HIS A 627 -17.30 -5.74 -6.07
N THR A 628 -17.00 -4.62 -6.73
CA THR A 628 -16.72 -3.34 -6.06
C THR A 628 -17.62 -2.23 -6.59
N PRO A 629 -17.94 -1.22 -5.75
CA PRO A 629 -18.77 -0.10 -6.15
C PRO A 629 -18.20 0.68 -7.33
N ILE A 630 -16.89 0.59 -7.57
CA ILE A 630 -16.18 1.42 -8.55
C ILE A 630 -16.10 0.73 -9.93
N SER A 631 -16.80 -0.39 -10.12
CA SER A 631 -16.86 -1.11 -11.39
C SER A 631 -17.34 -0.26 -12.57
N TYR A 632 -18.18 0.76 -12.32
CA TYR A 632 -18.65 1.72 -13.34
C TYR A 632 -17.51 2.47 -14.04
N TYR A 633 -16.42 2.75 -13.32
CA TYR A 633 -15.28 3.48 -13.86
C TYR A 633 -14.66 2.73 -15.05
N TYR A 634 -14.50 1.41 -14.90
CA TYR A 634 -13.91 0.56 -15.94
C TYR A 634 -14.82 0.44 -17.15
N LEU A 635 -16.15 0.33 -16.95
CA LEU A 635 -17.11 0.37 -18.05
C LEU A 635 -17.01 1.69 -18.81
N ASN A 636 -17.02 2.83 -18.10
CA ASN A 636 -16.99 4.15 -18.72
C ASN A 636 -15.69 4.38 -19.49
N LEU A 637 -14.56 3.99 -18.91
CA LEU A 637 -13.27 4.04 -19.59
C LEU A 637 -13.28 3.14 -20.84
N PHE A 638 -13.83 1.93 -20.75
CA PHE A 638 -13.96 1.02 -21.88
C PHE A 638 -14.85 1.58 -22.98
N ILE A 639 -15.97 2.23 -22.64
CA ILE A 639 -16.86 2.91 -23.59
C ILE A 639 -16.10 4.03 -24.30
N VAL A 640 -15.41 4.90 -23.57
CA VAL A 640 -14.67 6.03 -24.18
C VAL A 640 -13.55 5.52 -25.11
N ILE A 641 -12.75 4.54 -24.67
CA ILE A 641 -11.70 3.92 -25.51
C ILE A 641 -12.33 3.22 -26.72
N GLY A 642 -13.45 2.51 -26.53
CA GLY A 642 -14.21 1.85 -27.58
C GLY A 642 -14.68 2.84 -28.64
N VAL A 643 -15.26 3.97 -28.22
CA VAL A 643 -15.69 5.06 -29.10
C VAL A 643 -14.50 5.63 -29.87
N LEU A 644 -13.35 5.86 -29.22
CA LEU A 644 -12.12 6.31 -29.89
C LEU A 644 -11.61 5.30 -30.93
N LEU A 645 -11.56 4.01 -30.58
CA LEU A 645 -11.12 2.93 -31.46
C LEU A 645 -12.05 2.77 -32.67
N VAL A 646 -13.36 2.78 -32.45
CA VAL A 646 -14.36 2.68 -33.52
C VAL A 646 -14.29 3.90 -34.44
N SER A 647 -14.19 5.09 -33.85
CA SER A 647 -14.03 6.35 -34.58
C SER A 647 -12.79 6.33 -35.49
N TYR A 648 -11.67 5.84 -34.96
CA TYR A 648 -10.42 5.77 -35.69
C TYR A 648 -10.41 4.69 -36.78
N ARG A 649 -10.86 3.47 -36.44
CA ARG A 649 -10.73 2.27 -37.28
C ARG A 649 -11.81 2.15 -38.34
N TYR A 650 -13.06 2.47 -37.99
CA TYR A 650 -14.24 2.25 -38.84
C TYR A 650 -14.78 3.55 -39.42
N LEU A 651 -14.94 4.60 -38.59
CA LEU A 651 -15.43 5.90 -39.05
C LEU A 651 -14.35 6.76 -39.74
N LYS A 652 -13.09 6.31 -39.70
CA LYS A 652 -11.92 6.94 -40.34
C LYS A 652 -11.63 8.37 -39.85
N ILE A 653 -12.02 8.70 -38.62
CA ILE A 653 -11.65 9.96 -37.95
C ILE A 653 -10.16 9.84 -37.54
N ARG A 654 -9.27 10.39 -38.38
CA ARG A 654 -7.80 10.31 -38.19
C ARG A 654 -7.15 11.66 -37.84
N SER A 655 -7.93 12.74 -37.91
CA SER A 655 -7.44 14.07 -37.57
C SER A 655 -7.16 14.15 -36.06
N LEU A 656 -6.11 14.88 -35.67
CA LEU A 656 -5.82 15.10 -34.25
C LEU A 656 -6.99 15.82 -33.56
N LEU A 657 -7.58 16.81 -34.25
CA LEU A 657 -8.71 17.60 -33.76
C LEU A 657 -9.96 16.75 -33.46
N GLY A 658 -10.34 15.87 -34.38
CA GLY A 658 -11.53 15.02 -34.21
C GLY A 658 -11.37 14.01 -33.08
N LEU A 659 -10.17 13.43 -32.94
CA LEU A 659 -9.85 12.53 -31.84
C LEU A 659 -9.78 13.29 -30.49
N LEU A 660 -9.19 14.48 -30.46
CA LEU A 660 -9.13 15.34 -29.27
C LEU A 660 -10.53 15.74 -28.81
N PHE A 661 -11.42 16.09 -29.74
CA PHE A 661 -12.80 16.47 -29.41
C PHE A 661 -13.54 15.36 -28.64
N ILE A 662 -13.38 14.10 -29.05
CA ILE A 662 -14.01 12.95 -28.38
C ILE A 662 -13.54 12.85 -26.92
N VAL A 663 -12.22 12.96 -26.68
CA VAL A 663 -11.65 12.86 -25.33
C VAL A 663 -12.05 14.03 -24.46
N VAL A 664 -11.97 15.26 -24.99
CA VAL A 664 -12.34 16.47 -24.24
C VAL A 664 -13.82 16.46 -23.90
N PHE A 665 -14.68 15.99 -24.80
CA PHE A 665 -16.10 15.83 -24.50
C PHE A 665 -16.34 14.84 -23.34
N ALA A 666 -15.64 13.70 -23.35
CA ALA A 666 -15.73 12.74 -22.25
C ALA A 666 -15.20 13.31 -20.92
N TYR A 667 -14.13 14.09 -20.97
CA TYR A 667 -13.56 14.77 -19.80
C TYR A 667 -14.51 15.83 -19.23
N GLU A 668 -15.03 16.70 -20.10
CA GLU A 668 -15.95 17.76 -19.69
C GLU A 668 -17.28 17.21 -19.18
N GLY A 669 -17.77 16.13 -19.79
CA GLY A 669 -18.97 15.43 -19.34
C GLY A 669 -18.80 14.59 -18.08
N VAL A 670 -17.61 14.59 -17.45
CA VAL A 670 -17.30 13.84 -16.21
C VAL A 670 -17.60 12.34 -16.34
N PHE A 671 -17.39 11.78 -17.53
CA PHE A 671 -17.85 10.43 -17.86
C PHE A 671 -17.28 9.35 -16.95
N THR A 672 -16.07 9.54 -16.42
CA THR A 672 -15.45 8.57 -15.51
C THR A 672 -15.73 8.84 -14.05
N GLY A 673 -16.38 9.96 -13.67
CA GLY A 673 -16.55 10.37 -12.27
C GLY A 673 -17.71 9.72 -11.53
N GLY A 674 -18.60 9.00 -12.22
CA GLY A 674 -19.74 8.30 -11.62
C GLY A 674 -20.46 7.39 -12.61
N PRO A 675 -21.42 6.56 -12.16
CA PRO A 675 -22.36 5.89 -13.05
C PRO A 675 -23.06 6.87 -13.99
N LEU A 676 -23.40 6.41 -15.21
CA LEU A 676 -24.00 7.26 -16.23
C LEU A 676 -25.52 7.11 -16.27
N GLU A 677 -26.20 8.20 -16.59
CA GLU A 677 -27.57 8.16 -17.09
C GLU A 677 -27.62 7.68 -18.54
N ASP A 678 -28.76 7.12 -18.97
CA ASP A 678 -28.95 6.67 -20.36
C ASP A 678 -28.78 7.82 -21.37
N GLY A 679 -29.18 9.04 -20.99
CA GLY A 679 -28.95 10.24 -21.81
C GLY A 679 -27.46 10.58 -21.97
N GLN A 680 -26.65 10.42 -20.92
CA GLN A 680 -25.20 10.63 -20.98
C GLN A 680 -24.52 9.55 -21.83
N LEU A 681 -24.92 8.29 -21.64
CA LEU A 681 -24.45 7.17 -22.48
C LEU A 681 -24.76 7.41 -23.97
N LEU A 682 -25.97 7.85 -24.29
CA LEU A 682 -26.35 8.17 -25.67
C LEU A 682 -25.51 9.33 -26.23
N ARG A 683 -25.27 10.39 -25.44
CA ARG A 683 -24.46 11.54 -25.86
C ARG A 683 -23.05 11.12 -26.29
N ILE A 684 -22.33 10.31 -25.50
CA ILE A 684 -20.96 9.88 -25.88
C ILE A 684 -20.92 9.02 -27.14
N LEU A 685 -21.93 8.18 -27.35
CA LEU A 685 -22.04 7.34 -28.55
C LEU A 685 -22.32 8.17 -29.82
N LEU A 686 -22.95 9.35 -29.69
CA LEU A 686 -23.26 10.24 -30.80
C LEU A 686 -22.14 11.25 -31.12
N VAL A 687 -21.17 11.47 -30.22
CA VAL A 687 -20.05 12.41 -30.45
C VAL A 687 -19.31 12.17 -31.78
N PRO A 688 -18.98 10.93 -32.20
CA PRO A 688 -18.30 10.71 -33.47
C PRO A 688 -19.06 11.24 -34.68
N ILE A 689 -20.40 11.20 -34.64
CA ILE A 689 -21.26 11.72 -35.71
C ILE A 689 -21.15 13.24 -35.77
N ALA A 690 -21.19 13.91 -34.62
CA ALA A 690 -20.98 15.35 -34.53
C ALA A 690 -19.60 15.76 -35.07
N VAL A 691 -18.55 15.00 -34.76
CA VAL A 691 -17.20 15.22 -35.30
C VAL A 691 -17.16 15.04 -36.82
N ILE A 692 -17.82 14.02 -37.37
CA ILE A 692 -17.90 13.81 -38.83
C ILE A 692 -18.61 14.98 -39.51
N ILE A 693 -19.72 15.47 -38.93
CA ILE A 693 -20.45 16.62 -39.46
C ILE A 693 -19.53 17.85 -39.45
N LEU A 694 -18.88 18.13 -38.31
CA LEU A 694 -17.91 19.22 -38.15
C LEU A 694 -16.78 19.16 -39.20
N GLU A 695 -16.20 17.99 -39.43
CA GLU A 695 -15.13 17.78 -40.41
C GLU A 695 -15.61 17.94 -41.86
N LYS A 696 -16.84 17.52 -42.17
CA LYS A 696 -17.39 17.55 -43.53
C LYS A 696 -18.01 18.91 -43.92
N THR A 697 -18.44 19.73 -42.95
CA THR A 697 -19.07 21.04 -43.19
C THR A 697 -18.09 22.19 -42.93
N LEU A 698 -17.87 22.52 -41.66
CA LEU A 698 -17.12 23.70 -41.20
C LEU A 698 -15.65 23.67 -41.63
N LEU A 699 -15.04 22.48 -41.67
CA LEU A 699 -13.62 22.33 -42.03
C LEU A 699 -13.34 22.27 -43.54
N LYS A 700 -14.37 22.41 -44.39
CA LYS A 700 -14.23 22.62 -45.86
C LYS A 700 -14.29 24.10 -46.28
N SER A 701 -14.59 25.02 -45.36
CA SER A 701 -14.64 26.47 -45.64
C SER A 701 -13.28 27.05 -46.05
N GLN A 702 -13.27 28.19 -46.76
CA GLN A 702 -12.05 28.95 -47.08
C GLN A 702 -11.26 29.33 -45.83
N ARG A 703 -11.93 29.52 -44.68
CA ARG A 703 -11.32 29.86 -43.38
C ARG A 703 -10.95 28.64 -42.52
N LYS A 704 -10.89 27.43 -43.08
CA LYS A 704 -10.68 26.17 -42.33
C LYS A 704 -9.51 26.19 -41.34
N ASN A 705 -8.40 26.85 -41.65
CA ASN A 705 -7.24 26.88 -40.75
C ASN A 705 -7.51 27.73 -39.50
N ILE A 706 -8.18 28.87 -39.66
CA ILE A 706 -8.60 29.73 -38.54
C ILE A 706 -9.63 28.99 -37.69
N ILE A 707 -10.60 28.32 -38.33
CA ILE A 707 -11.62 27.53 -37.63
C ILE A 707 -10.97 26.38 -36.84
N ARG A 708 -10.02 25.64 -37.43
CA ARG A 708 -9.28 24.58 -36.71
C ARG A 708 -8.52 25.12 -35.51
N LEU A 709 -7.84 26.25 -35.67
CA LEU A 709 -7.09 26.89 -34.60
C LEU A 709 -8.02 27.32 -33.46
N ALA A 710 -9.15 27.96 -33.79
CA ALA A 710 -10.14 28.39 -32.82
C ALA A 710 -10.73 27.20 -32.04
N ILE A 711 -11.13 26.12 -32.71
CA ILE A 711 -11.69 24.93 -32.04
C ILE A 711 -10.62 24.25 -31.19
N THR A 712 -9.41 24.05 -31.70
CA THR A 712 -8.32 23.43 -30.94
C THR A 712 -7.98 24.26 -29.71
N GLY A 713 -7.89 25.59 -29.88
CA GLY A 713 -7.67 26.54 -28.79
C GLY A 713 -8.79 26.48 -27.75
N GLY A 714 -10.05 26.41 -28.17
CA GLY A 714 -11.19 26.26 -27.28
C GLY A 714 -11.18 24.94 -26.50
N LEU A 715 -10.84 23.81 -27.15
CA LEU A 715 -10.71 22.51 -26.48
C LEU A 715 -9.57 22.50 -25.45
N VAL A 716 -8.41 23.07 -25.80
CA VAL A 716 -7.27 23.18 -24.87
C VAL A 716 -7.61 24.12 -23.72
N LEU A 717 -8.28 25.24 -24.01
CA LEU A 717 -8.72 26.18 -22.98
C LEU A 717 -9.75 25.55 -22.04
N ALA A 718 -10.69 24.74 -22.54
CA ALA A 718 -11.64 24.00 -21.71
C ALA A 718 -10.91 23.09 -20.69
N ILE A 719 -9.94 22.30 -21.18
CA ILE A 719 -9.06 21.52 -20.32
C ILE A 719 -8.37 22.42 -19.28
N LEU A 720 -7.72 23.50 -19.71
CA LEU A 720 -6.96 24.38 -18.82
C LEU A 720 -7.83 25.08 -17.78
N LEU A 721 -9.04 25.53 -18.13
CA LEU A 721 -9.98 26.16 -17.21
C LEU A 721 -10.45 25.19 -16.14
N ARG A 722 -10.66 23.92 -16.50
CA ARG A 722 -11.02 22.87 -15.54
C ARG A 722 -9.84 22.43 -14.67
N LEU A 723 -8.62 22.55 -15.20
CA LEU A 723 -7.36 22.35 -14.47
C LEU A 723 -6.95 23.56 -13.61
N ASN A 724 -7.74 24.65 -13.56
CA ASN A 724 -7.33 25.95 -13.01
C ASN A 724 -7.21 26.03 -11.47
N SER A 725 -7.02 24.88 -10.81
CA SER A 725 -6.04 24.82 -9.74
C SER A 725 -5.15 23.59 -10.04
N GLY A 726 -3.88 23.83 -10.40
CA GLY A 726 -2.93 22.72 -10.61
C GLY A 726 -2.84 21.78 -9.39
N GLY A 727 -3.21 22.30 -8.21
CA GLY A 727 -3.44 21.55 -6.99
C GLY A 727 -4.52 20.49 -7.12
N ASP A 728 -5.70 20.79 -7.67
CA ASP A 728 -6.80 19.82 -7.76
C ASP A 728 -6.46 18.67 -8.71
N PHE A 729 -5.84 18.95 -9.87
CA PHE A 729 -5.40 17.89 -10.78
C PHE A 729 -4.41 16.93 -10.11
N LEU A 730 -3.41 17.46 -9.41
CA LEU A 730 -2.44 16.65 -8.67
C LEU A 730 -3.10 15.89 -7.52
N LYS A 731 -3.98 16.52 -6.76
CA LYS A 731 -4.75 15.89 -5.68
C LYS A 731 -5.62 14.74 -6.20
N HIS A 732 -6.22 14.86 -7.39
CA HIS A 732 -6.98 13.78 -8.02
C HIS A 732 -6.09 12.59 -8.39
N PHE A 733 -4.91 12.83 -8.97
CA PHE A 733 -3.96 11.75 -9.31
C PHE A 733 -3.36 11.09 -8.06
N ARG A 734 -3.12 11.87 -7.00
CA ARG A 734 -2.55 11.40 -5.73
C ARG A 734 -3.58 10.80 -4.78
N ASN A 735 -4.88 10.99 -5.05
CA ASN A 735 -5.97 10.59 -4.17
C ASN A 735 -5.81 11.24 -2.79
N GLU A 736 -5.62 12.55 -2.76
CA GLU A 736 -5.51 13.33 -1.52
C GLU A 736 -6.87 13.84 -1.02
N ASN A 737 -7.94 13.66 -1.81
CA ASN A 737 -9.26 14.19 -1.47
C ASN A 737 -10.04 13.21 -0.57
N ILE A 738 -10.24 13.57 0.68
CA ILE A 738 -11.16 12.86 1.58
C ILE A 738 -12.57 12.95 0.97
N VAL A 739 -13.24 11.80 0.89
CA VAL A 739 -14.62 11.70 0.42
C VAL A 739 -15.54 11.64 1.62
N LEU A 740 -16.03 12.81 2.06
CA LEU A 740 -16.84 12.99 3.27
C LEU A 740 -18.05 12.04 3.32
N LYS A 741 -18.77 11.88 2.21
CA LYS A 741 -19.92 10.96 2.07
C LYS A 741 -19.59 9.52 2.45
N LYS A 742 -18.47 8.99 1.93
CA LYS A 742 -17.97 7.64 2.23
C LYS A 742 -17.45 7.58 3.66
N GLN A 743 -16.72 8.60 4.09
CA GLN A 743 -16.14 8.67 5.43
C GLN A 743 -17.23 8.66 6.51
N SER A 744 -18.36 9.32 6.29
CA SER A 744 -19.53 9.27 7.18
C SER A 744 -20.04 7.83 7.38
N VAL A 745 -20.11 7.03 6.30
CA VAL A 745 -20.49 5.60 6.41
C VAL A 745 -19.42 4.78 7.14
N LEU A 746 -18.13 5.04 6.87
CA LEU A 746 -17.03 4.36 7.58
C LEU A 746 -16.99 4.70 9.06
N GLN A 747 -17.27 5.95 9.42
CA GLN A 747 -17.38 6.39 10.80
C GLN A 747 -18.54 5.69 11.52
N ALA A 748 -19.70 5.56 10.87
CA ALA A 748 -20.82 4.78 11.38
C ALA A 748 -20.41 3.31 11.60
N ASN A 749 -19.77 2.67 10.61
CA ASN A 749 -19.31 1.28 10.72
C ASN A 749 -18.33 1.04 11.87
N GLY A 750 -17.45 2.00 12.16
CA GLY A 750 -16.45 1.88 13.21
C GLY A 750 -16.97 2.15 14.62
N ASN A 751 -18.10 2.86 14.75
CA ASN A 751 -18.60 3.37 16.04
C ASN A 751 -19.98 2.84 16.45
N ILE A 752 -20.73 2.25 15.52
CA ILE A 752 -21.97 1.55 15.82
C ILE A 752 -21.62 0.08 16.13
N PRO A 753 -21.85 -0.39 17.37
CA PRO A 753 -21.57 -1.78 17.73
C PRO A 753 -22.51 -2.73 16.97
N LEU A 754 -22.10 -3.99 16.78
CA LEU A 754 -23.00 -5.01 16.24
C LEU A 754 -24.22 -5.20 17.15
N THR A 755 -25.42 -5.33 16.56
CA THR A 755 -26.69 -5.49 17.30
C THR A 755 -26.60 -6.58 18.38
N SER A 756 -25.96 -7.71 18.04
CA SER A 756 -25.74 -8.85 18.95
C SER A 756 -24.94 -8.53 20.22
N MET A 757 -24.24 -7.40 20.27
CA MET A 757 -23.42 -6.98 21.42
C MET A 757 -24.13 -5.97 22.34
N THR A 758 -25.29 -5.45 21.95
CA THR A 758 -25.94 -4.32 22.65
C THR A 758 -27.17 -4.68 23.47
N GLY A 759 -27.79 -5.83 23.20
CA GLY A 759 -29.08 -6.20 23.80
C GLY A 759 -30.28 -5.41 23.23
N ALA A 760 -30.06 -4.55 22.23
CA ALA A 760 -31.12 -3.90 21.46
C ALA A 760 -31.70 -4.86 20.42
N ASP A 761 -32.95 -4.62 20.03
CA ASP A 761 -33.62 -5.42 19.00
C ASP A 761 -32.97 -5.14 17.63
N GLU A 762 -32.83 -3.87 17.25
CA GLU A 762 -32.07 -3.41 16.09
C GLU A 762 -31.36 -2.05 16.31
N ASN A 763 -30.30 -1.81 15.51
CA ASN A 763 -29.62 -0.52 15.43
C ASN A 763 -30.05 0.22 14.15
N PHE A 764 -30.44 1.49 14.27
CA PHE A 764 -30.83 2.34 13.15
C PHE A 764 -29.90 3.54 12.99
N LEU A 765 -29.56 3.88 11.75
CA LEU A 765 -28.83 5.08 11.36
C LEU A 765 -29.73 6.01 10.57
N ILE A 766 -30.12 7.13 11.17
CA ILE A 766 -30.78 8.25 10.51
C ILE A 766 -29.72 8.99 9.68
N THR A 767 -29.98 9.19 8.39
CA THR A 767 -29.03 9.86 7.50
C THR A 767 -29.71 10.47 6.28
N THR A 768 -29.14 11.58 5.78
CA THR A 768 -29.53 12.20 4.50
C THR A 768 -29.08 11.36 3.29
N LEU A 769 -28.17 10.41 3.50
CA LEU A 769 -27.62 9.57 2.45
C LEU A 769 -28.66 8.60 1.90
N SER A 770 -28.59 8.34 0.59
CA SER A 770 -29.37 7.28 -0.01
C SER A 770 -29.02 5.93 0.64
N PRO A 771 -30.02 5.11 1.03
CA PRO A 771 -29.78 3.79 1.61
C PRO A 771 -28.96 2.89 0.69
N TYR A 772 -29.19 2.99 -0.63
CA TYR A 772 -28.43 2.22 -1.60
C TYR A 772 -26.96 2.63 -1.68
N TYR A 773 -26.60 3.86 -1.29
CA TYR A 773 -25.22 4.31 -1.20
C TYR A 773 -24.56 3.75 0.06
N VAL A 774 -25.26 3.84 1.20
CA VAL A 774 -24.82 3.26 2.47
C VAL A 774 -24.56 1.75 2.32
N ASP A 775 -25.47 1.05 1.62
CA ASP A 775 -25.36 -0.38 1.30
C ASP A 775 -24.12 -0.75 0.46
N LEU A 776 -23.39 0.22 -0.13
CA LEU A 776 -22.13 -0.06 -0.84
C LEU A 776 -20.93 -0.18 0.09
N TYR A 777 -21.00 0.42 1.28
CA TYR A 777 -19.87 0.61 2.18
C TYR A 777 -20.15 0.14 3.62
N THR A 778 -21.41 -0.17 3.97
CA THR A 778 -21.80 -0.65 5.30
C THR A 778 -21.18 -1.99 5.66
N ASN A 779 -20.96 -2.23 6.96
CA ASN A 779 -20.60 -3.52 7.52
C ASN A 779 -21.82 -4.34 8.02
N ASN A 780 -23.05 -3.90 7.68
CA ASN A 780 -24.33 -4.49 8.11
C ASN A 780 -24.57 -4.48 9.63
N SER A 781 -23.97 -3.55 10.37
CA SER A 781 -24.20 -3.39 11.83
C SER A 781 -25.44 -2.57 12.19
N TYR A 782 -26.09 -1.93 11.21
CA TYR A 782 -27.27 -1.09 11.37
C TYR A 782 -28.14 -1.10 10.10
N GLN A 783 -29.42 -0.80 10.29
CA GLN A 783 -30.34 -0.41 9.22
C GLN A 783 -30.37 1.11 9.08
N THR A 784 -30.76 1.64 7.92
CA THR A 784 -30.85 3.09 7.71
C THR A 784 -32.28 3.58 7.88
N LEU A 785 -32.48 4.84 8.29
CA LEU A 785 -33.77 5.55 8.27
C LEU A 785 -33.61 6.89 7.51
N PRO A 786 -34.66 7.37 6.82
CA PRO A 786 -34.62 8.69 6.19
C PRO A 786 -34.49 9.77 7.26
N PHE A 787 -33.69 10.81 7.00
CA PHE A 787 -33.58 11.97 7.87
C PHE A 787 -34.71 12.98 7.64
N SER A 788 -35.12 13.16 6.37
CA SER A 788 -36.09 14.18 5.98
C SER A 788 -37.25 13.61 5.16
N SER A 789 -38.43 14.23 5.30
CA SER A 789 -39.61 13.93 4.49
C SER A 789 -39.44 14.35 3.02
N SER A 790 -38.52 15.27 2.72
CA SER A 790 -38.21 15.73 1.37
C SER A 790 -37.04 14.97 0.71
N GLN A 791 -36.52 13.94 1.37
CA GLN A 791 -35.39 13.15 0.90
C GLN A 791 -35.79 12.26 -0.30
N ASP A 792 -34.82 11.95 -1.15
CA ASP A 792 -35.01 10.98 -2.23
C ASP A 792 -35.50 9.64 -1.70
N TYR A 793 -36.37 8.97 -2.46
CA TYR A 793 -36.99 7.67 -2.17
C TYR A 793 -38.10 7.65 -1.12
N VAL A 794 -38.42 8.78 -0.48
CA VAL A 794 -39.58 8.89 0.44
C VAL A 794 -40.91 8.59 -0.30
N ASP A 795 -40.98 8.84 -1.62
CA ASP A 795 -42.11 8.48 -2.50
C ASP A 795 -42.48 6.98 -2.46
N ARG A 796 -41.56 6.14 -2.04
CA ARG A 796 -41.71 4.67 -1.97
C ARG A 796 -41.05 4.09 -0.72
N ALA A 797 -41.13 4.82 0.41
CA ALA A 797 -40.38 4.54 1.63
C ALA A 797 -40.49 3.08 2.12
N ASN A 798 -41.68 2.47 2.05
CA ASN A 798 -41.89 1.09 2.51
C ASN A 798 -41.04 0.05 1.74
N GLN A 799 -40.79 0.28 0.45
CA GLN A 799 -39.97 -0.61 -0.38
C GLN A 799 -38.47 -0.42 -0.14
N VAL A 800 -38.08 0.68 0.50
CA VAL A 800 -36.70 1.14 0.60
C VAL A 800 -36.17 1.00 2.03
N TRP A 801 -36.98 1.36 3.02
CA TRP A 801 -36.64 1.35 4.44
C TRP A 801 -37.45 0.35 5.27
N GLY A 802 -38.37 -0.41 4.65
CA GLY A 802 -39.21 -1.40 5.34
C GLY A 802 -40.57 -0.85 5.76
N GLU A 803 -41.45 -1.72 6.24
CA GLU A 803 -42.84 -1.35 6.55
C GLU A 803 -42.94 -0.56 7.87
N HIS A 804 -42.88 0.77 7.75
CA HIS A 804 -43.09 1.72 8.85
C HIS A 804 -44.08 2.82 8.44
N ASP A 805 -44.58 3.57 9.42
CA ASP A 805 -45.35 4.79 9.17
C ASP A 805 -44.39 5.98 9.01
N PHE A 806 -44.21 6.43 7.76
CA PHE A 806 -43.34 7.55 7.42
C PHE A 806 -44.08 8.89 7.33
N SER A 807 -45.35 8.96 7.74
CA SER A 807 -46.12 10.22 7.73
C SER A 807 -45.53 11.28 8.67
N SER A 808 -44.95 10.84 9.80
CA SER A 808 -44.26 11.67 10.78
C SER A 808 -42.99 10.97 11.25
N LEU A 809 -41.82 11.43 10.77
CA LEU A 809 -40.53 10.81 11.10
C LEU A 809 -40.22 10.91 12.61
N GLY A 810 -40.64 11.99 13.27
CA GLY A 810 -40.49 12.13 14.72
C GLY A 810 -41.26 11.05 15.49
N ASP A 811 -42.51 10.79 15.12
CA ASP A 811 -43.33 9.75 15.77
C ASP A 811 -42.74 8.36 15.53
N LEU A 812 -42.21 8.11 14.34
CA LEU A 812 -41.50 6.89 14.01
C LEU A 812 -40.27 6.69 14.90
N TYR A 813 -39.40 7.70 15.02
CA TYR A 813 -38.20 7.59 15.86
C TYR A 813 -38.56 7.35 17.34
N GLN A 814 -39.58 8.04 17.84
CA GLN A 814 -40.06 7.85 19.21
C GLN A 814 -40.60 6.44 19.44
N LYS A 815 -41.34 5.89 18.47
CA LYS A 815 -41.84 4.51 18.52
C LYS A 815 -40.69 3.50 18.58
N LEU A 816 -39.70 3.64 17.70
CA LEU A 816 -38.56 2.70 17.63
C LEU A 816 -37.73 2.70 18.92
N ILE A 817 -37.51 3.87 19.53
CA ILE A 817 -36.81 3.98 20.83
C ILE A 817 -37.60 3.25 21.93
N LYS A 818 -38.94 3.39 21.95
CA LYS A 818 -39.81 2.69 22.93
C LYS A 818 -39.80 1.17 22.74
N GLU A 819 -39.54 0.69 21.53
CA GLU A 819 -39.42 -0.72 21.16
C GLU A 819 -37.99 -1.28 21.37
N ASN A 820 -37.18 -0.67 22.26
CA ASN A 820 -35.83 -1.14 22.59
C ASN A 820 -34.83 -1.15 21.41
N ASN A 821 -35.00 -0.23 20.45
CA ASN A 821 -34.04 -0.02 19.36
C ASN A 821 -33.10 1.15 19.65
N LEU A 822 -31.86 1.06 19.14
CA LEU A 822 -30.87 2.14 19.27
C LEU A 822 -30.84 2.99 17.99
N LEU A 823 -30.99 4.29 18.15
CA LEU A 823 -30.95 5.24 17.04
C LEU A 823 -29.65 6.04 17.07
N PHE A 824 -29.03 6.12 15.90
CA PHE A 824 -27.86 6.94 15.60
C PHE A 824 -28.21 7.90 14.48
N LEU A 825 -27.52 9.03 14.41
CA LEU A 825 -27.72 10.05 13.38
C LEU A 825 -26.37 10.45 12.80
N ALA A 826 -26.24 10.50 11.48
CA ALA A 826 -25.08 11.08 10.80
C ALA A 826 -25.47 12.44 10.19
N ASP A 827 -24.69 13.48 10.47
CA ASP A 827 -24.99 14.87 10.06
C ASP A 827 -24.47 15.26 8.67
N TYR A 828 -23.80 14.34 7.97
CA TYR A 828 -23.36 14.60 6.60
C TYR A 828 -24.53 15.06 5.73
N GLY A 829 -24.33 16.13 4.95
CA GLY A 829 -25.33 16.70 4.05
C GLY A 829 -26.44 17.52 4.73
N VAL A 830 -26.52 17.56 6.06
CA VAL A 830 -27.54 18.35 6.78
C VAL A 830 -27.37 19.85 6.50
N ALA A 831 -26.13 20.34 6.54
CA ALA A 831 -25.83 21.76 6.31
C ALA A 831 -25.95 22.22 4.85
N GLU A 832 -26.13 21.30 3.89
CA GLU A 832 -26.21 21.63 2.47
C GLU A 832 -27.58 22.21 2.05
N ARG A 833 -28.62 21.97 2.85
CA ARG A 833 -29.97 22.47 2.58
C ARG A 833 -30.62 23.08 3.82
N ASN A 834 -31.29 24.22 3.63
CA ASN A 834 -31.94 24.95 4.71
C ASN A 834 -33.09 24.18 5.37
N ASP A 835 -33.83 23.36 4.60
CA ASP A 835 -34.90 22.53 5.15
C ASP A 835 -34.36 21.42 6.06
N TYR A 836 -33.24 20.80 5.68
CA TYR A 836 -32.56 19.81 6.53
C TYR A 836 -32.02 20.42 7.82
N LEU A 837 -31.45 21.63 7.76
CA LEU A 837 -31.01 22.36 8.95
C LEU A 837 -32.18 22.63 9.94
N GLN A 838 -33.35 23.01 9.43
CA GLN A 838 -34.54 23.25 10.25
C GLN A 838 -35.08 21.95 10.88
N GLU A 839 -35.11 20.86 10.12
CA GLU A 839 -35.50 19.54 10.64
C GLU A 839 -34.49 19.03 11.68
N PHE A 840 -33.19 19.27 11.49
CA PHE A 840 -32.17 18.91 12.48
C PHE A 840 -32.36 19.68 13.79
N ALA A 841 -32.62 20.99 13.71
CA ALA A 841 -32.94 21.80 14.89
C ALA A 841 -34.21 21.30 15.59
N THR A 842 -35.24 20.90 14.83
CA THR A 842 -36.47 20.33 15.38
C THR A 842 -36.22 18.98 16.07
N LEU A 843 -35.37 18.12 15.48
CA LEU A 843 -34.98 16.85 16.07
C LEU A 843 -34.23 17.04 17.40
N ARG A 844 -33.26 17.97 17.45
CA ARG A 844 -32.51 18.30 18.69
C ARG A 844 -33.38 18.87 19.82
N LYS A 845 -34.52 19.48 19.48
CA LYS A 845 -35.51 19.96 20.45
C LYS A 845 -36.38 18.83 21.02
N ASN A 846 -36.69 17.83 20.21
CA ASN A 846 -37.65 16.77 20.57
C ASN A 846 -36.98 15.50 21.13
N PHE A 847 -35.68 15.33 20.94
CA PHE A 847 -34.90 14.16 21.36
C PHE A 847 -33.62 14.56 22.10
N ASP A 848 -33.10 13.68 22.96
CA ASP A 848 -31.76 13.83 23.53
C ASP A 848 -30.71 13.32 22.52
N VAL A 849 -30.06 14.28 21.85
CA VAL A 849 -29.06 14.03 20.80
C VAL A 849 -27.68 14.32 21.36
N ARG A 850 -26.77 13.35 21.26
CA ARG A 850 -25.39 13.49 21.77
C ARG A 850 -24.39 12.99 20.75
N TYR A 851 -23.31 13.72 20.53
CA TYR A 851 -22.18 13.24 19.76
C TYR A 851 -21.64 11.92 20.35
N LYS A 852 -21.52 10.93 19.47
CA LYS A 852 -20.78 9.70 19.69
C LYS A 852 -19.33 9.86 19.24
N THR A 853 -19.12 10.47 18.07
CA THR A 853 -17.81 10.80 17.52
C THR A 853 -17.89 12.05 16.64
N ILE A 854 -16.78 12.81 16.59
CA ILE A 854 -16.61 14.02 15.76
C ILE A 854 -15.42 13.74 14.84
N ASP A 855 -15.64 13.82 13.53
CA ASP A 855 -14.62 13.56 12.51
C ASP A 855 -14.88 14.45 11.26
N CYS A 856 -13.99 14.39 10.28
CA CYS A 856 -14.03 15.13 9.00
C CYS A 856 -14.29 16.64 9.12
N ASP A 857 -13.57 17.34 10.00
CA ASP A 857 -13.79 18.76 10.23
C ASP A 857 -15.26 19.10 10.59
N GLU A 858 -15.90 18.19 11.36
CA GLU A 858 -17.29 18.30 11.85
C GLU A 858 -18.37 18.15 10.78
N LEU A 859 -18.01 17.70 9.56
CA LEU A 859 -18.95 17.54 8.45
C LEU A 859 -19.50 16.12 8.29
N CYS A 860 -19.13 15.19 9.18
CA CYS A 860 -19.55 13.79 9.09
C CYS A 860 -19.84 13.16 10.46
N SER A 861 -20.03 13.97 11.50
CA SER A 861 -20.18 13.55 12.89
C SER A 861 -21.32 12.54 13.09
N LEU A 862 -21.13 11.65 14.07
CA LEU A 862 -22.09 10.63 14.45
C LEU A 862 -22.66 10.95 15.82
N TYR A 863 -23.98 10.89 15.94
CA TYR A 863 -24.73 11.16 17.16
C TYR A 863 -25.51 9.92 17.60
N THR A 864 -25.78 9.80 18.89
CA THR A 864 -26.83 8.95 19.46
C THR A 864 -28.10 9.77 19.62
N VAL A 865 -29.25 9.18 19.30
CA VAL A 865 -30.57 9.79 19.48
C VAL A 865 -31.35 8.96 20.48
N SER A 866 -31.81 9.62 21.55
CA SER A 866 -32.52 8.96 22.65
C SER A 866 -33.73 9.76 23.09
N GLN A 867 -34.61 9.14 23.88
CA GLN A 867 -35.80 9.81 24.39
C GLN A 867 -35.40 10.99 25.28
N LEU A 868 -36.03 12.15 25.05
CA LEU A 868 -35.83 13.32 25.88
C LEU A 868 -36.19 13.00 27.33
N SER A 869 -35.27 13.28 28.24
CA SER A 869 -35.43 13.12 29.69
C SER A 869 -35.13 14.45 30.37
N GLU A 870 -35.69 14.62 31.57
CA GLU A 870 -35.35 15.76 32.42
C GLU A 870 -33.86 15.75 32.73
N LYS A 871 -33.19 16.88 32.51
CA LYS A 871 -31.75 17.00 32.70
C LYS A 871 -31.45 17.27 34.17
N ILE A 872 -30.88 16.26 34.83
CA ILE A 872 -30.38 16.39 36.20
C ILE A 872 -28.93 16.90 36.14
N SER A 873 -28.67 17.98 36.85
CA SER A 873 -27.32 18.55 36.99
C SER A 873 -26.37 17.55 37.66
N PRO A 874 -25.24 17.18 37.03
CA PRO A 874 -24.23 16.36 37.69
C PRO A 874 -23.66 17.07 38.92
N LEU A 875 -23.38 16.30 39.98
CA LEU A 875 -22.68 16.84 41.14
C LEU A 875 -21.18 16.93 40.82
N PRO A 876 -20.56 18.13 40.86
CA PRO A 876 -19.13 18.27 40.62
C PRO A 876 -18.34 17.61 41.75
N MET A 877 -17.19 17.03 41.42
CA MET A 877 -16.42 16.26 42.39
C MET A 877 -15.56 17.21 43.26
N PRO A 878 -15.77 17.24 44.58
CA PRO A 878 -15.00 18.13 45.44
C PRO A 878 -13.60 17.59 45.72
N VAL A 879 -12.67 18.51 45.97
CA VAL A 879 -11.33 18.18 46.49
C VAL A 879 -11.42 17.79 47.96
N GLY A 880 -12.26 18.48 48.75
CA GLY A 880 -12.46 18.25 50.18
C GLY A 880 -13.75 17.49 50.50
N LYS A 881 -14.15 17.50 51.78
CA LYS A 881 -15.36 16.80 52.27
C LYS A 881 -16.69 17.46 51.92
N LYS A 882 -16.68 18.74 51.53
CA LYS A 882 -17.89 19.51 51.20
C LYS A 882 -18.17 19.42 49.71
N SER A 883 -19.33 18.88 49.35
CA SER A 883 -19.81 18.84 47.96
C SER A 883 -20.66 20.05 47.62
N LEU A 884 -20.56 20.55 46.39
CA LEU A 884 -21.47 21.55 45.85
C LEU A 884 -22.75 20.86 45.35
N ILE A 885 -23.91 21.37 45.73
CA ILE A 885 -25.20 20.99 45.17
C ILE A 885 -25.65 22.17 44.28
N PRO A 886 -25.52 22.06 42.94
CA PRO A 886 -25.79 23.20 42.04
C PRO A 886 -27.21 23.77 42.13
N ALA A 887 -28.20 22.93 42.48
CA ALA A 887 -29.59 23.34 42.66
C ALA A 887 -29.82 24.24 43.90
N ASP A 888 -28.91 24.21 44.87
CA ASP A 888 -29.01 24.99 46.11
C ASP A 888 -28.33 26.38 45.98
N LEU A 889 -27.75 26.69 44.81
CA LEU A 889 -27.12 27.99 44.59
C LEU A 889 -28.17 29.11 44.67
N PRO A 890 -27.97 30.14 45.51
CA PRO A 890 -28.90 31.26 45.61
C PRO A 890 -28.93 32.08 44.32
N ALA A 891 -29.96 32.93 44.15
CA ALA A 891 -30.09 33.79 42.97
C ALA A 891 -28.91 34.76 42.79
N GLU A 892 -28.27 35.13 43.90
CA GLU A 892 -27.02 35.88 43.97
C GLU A 892 -26.00 35.06 44.74
N TYR A 893 -24.87 34.75 44.12
CA TYR A 893 -23.80 33.96 44.72
C TYR A 893 -22.43 34.47 44.25
N SER A 894 -21.38 34.04 44.94
CA SER A 894 -20.01 34.35 44.54
C SER A 894 -19.12 33.11 44.57
N PHE A 895 -18.20 33.04 43.63
CA PHE A 895 -17.19 31.99 43.61
C PHE A 895 -15.82 32.53 43.24
N ALA A 896 -14.77 31.81 43.65
CA ALA A 896 -13.40 32.18 43.37
C ALA A 896 -12.76 31.23 42.35
N ILE A 897 -11.98 31.78 41.42
CA ILE A 897 -11.07 31.01 40.56
C ILE A 897 -9.65 31.28 41.02
N ILE A 898 -8.98 30.24 41.48
CA ILE A 898 -7.63 30.31 42.06
C ILE A 898 -6.69 29.57 41.11
N SER A 899 -5.76 30.29 40.50
CA SER A 899 -4.91 29.78 39.42
C SER A 899 -3.50 29.52 39.91
N ASN A 900 -2.91 28.33 39.70
CA ASN A 900 -1.55 28.03 40.17
C ASN A 900 -0.65 27.42 39.09
N ARG A 901 0.65 27.77 39.14
CA ARG A 901 1.73 27.19 38.32
C ARG A 901 3.02 27.14 39.16
N PHE A 902 3.78 26.04 39.08
CA PHE A 902 5.04 25.91 39.85
C PHE A 902 6.28 26.42 39.09
N GLU A 903 6.15 26.62 37.79
CA GLU A 903 7.19 27.15 36.91
C GLU A 903 7.52 28.63 37.21
N PRO A 904 8.82 29.02 37.28
CA PRO A 904 9.21 30.41 37.39
C PRO A 904 8.68 31.21 36.19
N ALA A 905 8.18 32.43 36.44
CA ALA A 905 7.63 33.28 35.38
C ALA A 905 8.72 33.83 34.44
N LYS A 906 9.98 33.88 34.89
CA LYS A 906 11.15 34.25 34.07
C LYS A 906 12.35 33.35 34.31
N GLU A 907 13.17 33.20 33.27
CA GLU A 907 14.43 32.46 33.33
C GLU A 907 15.39 33.14 34.34
N GLY A 908 15.63 32.47 35.47
CA GLY A 908 16.47 32.98 36.58
C GLY A 908 15.75 33.27 37.90
N GLU A 909 14.42 33.16 37.96
CA GLU A 909 13.66 33.26 39.22
C GLU A 909 13.67 31.94 40.02
N THR A 910 13.58 32.03 41.35
CA THR A 910 13.51 30.84 42.23
C THR A 910 12.17 30.12 42.06
N PRO A 911 12.14 28.78 41.93
CA PRO A 911 10.90 28.03 41.74
C PRO A 911 9.91 28.22 42.90
N TYR A 912 8.63 28.34 42.56
CA TYR A 912 7.54 28.38 43.53
C TYR A 912 7.45 27.02 44.25
N THR A 913 7.42 27.00 45.58
CA THR A 913 7.35 25.74 46.33
C THR A 913 5.92 25.37 46.71
N TYR A 914 5.67 24.07 46.91
CA TYR A 914 4.38 23.56 47.39
C TYR A 914 3.95 24.17 48.74
N LEU A 915 4.90 24.48 49.63
CA LEU A 915 4.60 25.15 50.90
C LEU A 915 4.17 26.59 50.70
N ASN A 916 4.78 27.32 49.75
CA ASN A 916 4.35 28.67 49.39
C ASN A 916 2.90 28.64 48.87
N PHE A 917 2.56 27.68 48.01
CA PHE A 917 1.20 27.47 47.52
C PHE A 917 0.18 27.28 48.65
N LEU A 918 0.45 26.36 49.57
CA LEU A 918 -0.43 26.11 50.72
C LEU A 918 -0.57 27.33 51.64
N SER A 919 0.53 28.06 51.88
CA SER A 919 0.51 29.26 52.72
C SER A 919 -0.36 30.38 52.13
N LYS A 920 -0.45 30.48 50.79
CA LYS A 920 -1.31 31.45 50.10
C LYS A 920 -2.78 31.04 50.03
N LEU A 921 -3.07 29.73 50.03
CA LEU A 921 -4.45 29.23 50.09
C LEU A 921 -5.06 29.37 51.48
N SER A 922 -4.25 29.30 52.54
CA SER A 922 -4.74 29.28 53.93
C SER A 922 -5.67 30.45 54.30
N PRO A 923 -5.37 31.74 53.96
CA PRO A 923 -6.26 32.86 54.22
C PRO A 923 -7.62 32.74 53.51
N LEU A 924 -7.64 32.18 52.30
CA LEU A 924 -8.86 32.05 51.50
C LEU A 924 -9.87 31.10 52.14
N SER A 925 -9.44 30.13 52.96
CA SER A 925 -10.34 29.19 53.65
C SER A 925 -11.41 29.87 54.52
N GLN A 926 -11.14 31.10 54.99
CA GLN A 926 -12.03 31.90 55.83
C GLN A 926 -12.88 32.91 55.05
N GLU A 927 -12.65 33.05 53.73
CA GLU A 927 -13.48 33.89 52.87
C GLU A 927 -14.89 33.33 52.73
N LYS A 928 -15.83 34.20 52.39
CA LYS A 928 -17.24 33.84 52.13
C LYS A 928 -17.47 33.68 50.63
N PHE A 929 -17.24 32.48 50.13
CA PHE A 929 -17.66 32.06 48.79
C PHE A 929 -18.74 30.97 48.89
N ASP A 930 -19.55 30.83 47.85
CA ASP A 930 -20.47 29.70 47.71
C ASP A 930 -19.75 28.46 47.21
N PHE A 931 -18.68 28.63 46.42
CA PHE A 931 -17.68 27.61 46.10
C PHE A 931 -16.39 28.26 45.57
N SER A 932 -15.34 27.46 45.40
CA SER A 932 -14.14 27.90 44.67
C SER A 932 -13.68 26.83 43.68
N VAL A 933 -12.97 27.24 42.64
CA VAL A 933 -12.35 26.36 41.65
C VAL A 933 -10.85 26.62 41.69
N ILE A 934 -10.08 25.60 42.07
CA ILE A 934 -8.63 25.63 41.86
C ILE A 934 -8.38 25.21 40.42
N THR A 935 -7.69 26.05 39.67
CA THR A 935 -7.29 25.83 38.28
C THR A 935 -5.77 25.69 38.23
N GLY A 936 -5.27 24.66 37.56
CA GLY A 936 -3.83 24.50 37.39
C GLY A 936 -3.18 23.52 38.33
N ASP A 937 -1.87 23.63 38.48
CA ASP A 937 -1.07 22.58 39.12
C ASP A 937 -1.27 22.62 40.64
N VAL A 938 -1.89 21.60 41.21
CA VAL A 938 -2.05 21.51 42.68
C VAL A 938 -0.81 20.93 43.37
N THR A 939 0.04 20.22 42.63
CA THR A 939 1.33 19.67 43.09
C THR A 939 2.42 19.90 42.04
N PRO A 940 3.69 20.09 42.44
CA PRO A 940 4.79 20.33 41.49
C PRO A 940 5.24 19.06 40.74
N ASP A 941 4.71 17.90 41.11
CA ASP A 941 5.05 16.56 40.61
C ASP A 941 3.83 15.61 40.76
N ASN A 942 3.95 14.35 40.30
CA ASN A 942 2.90 13.33 40.43
C ASN A 942 2.77 12.72 41.85
N ASP A 943 3.31 13.39 42.87
CA ASP A 943 3.32 12.87 44.23
C ASP A 943 1.94 12.97 44.88
N LYS A 944 1.18 11.87 44.77
CA LYS A 944 -0.12 11.71 45.42
C LYS A 944 -0.10 11.88 46.94
N THR A 945 1.06 11.77 47.59
CA THR A 945 1.16 11.93 49.05
C THR A 945 0.93 13.36 49.52
N LYS A 946 1.03 14.35 48.62
CA LYS A 946 0.77 15.77 48.91
C LYS A 946 -0.73 16.12 48.88
N ILE A 947 -1.55 15.35 48.17
CA ILE A 947 -2.99 15.63 48.05
C ILE A 947 -3.72 15.63 49.40
N PRO A 948 -3.53 14.64 50.31
CA PRO A 948 -4.13 14.69 51.65
C PRO A 948 -3.77 15.97 52.43
N THR A 949 -2.56 16.51 52.24
CA THR A 949 -2.13 17.75 52.88
C THR A 949 -2.89 18.96 52.35
N LEU A 950 -3.07 19.08 51.02
CA LEU A 950 -3.92 20.12 50.41
C LEU A 950 -5.37 20.01 50.89
N GLN A 951 -5.89 18.78 50.96
CA GLN A 951 -7.25 18.52 51.42
C GLN A 951 -7.42 18.99 52.86
N VAL A 952 -6.55 18.59 53.79
CA VAL A 952 -6.67 18.94 55.20
C VAL A 952 -6.43 20.43 55.46
N LEU A 953 -5.41 21.03 54.84
CA LEU A 953 -5.00 22.41 55.16
C LEU A 953 -5.81 23.49 54.44
N TYR A 954 -6.49 23.15 53.34
CA TYR A 954 -7.31 24.09 52.60
C TYR A 954 -8.72 23.55 52.33
N ALA A 955 -8.88 22.47 51.56
CA ALA A 955 -10.19 22.10 51.04
C ALA A 955 -11.22 21.69 52.13
N ASP A 956 -10.78 20.99 53.18
CA ASP A 956 -11.60 20.62 54.34
C ASP A 956 -11.74 21.78 55.35
N ALA A 957 -10.76 22.67 55.39
CA ALA A 957 -10.76 23.85 56.27
C ALA A 957 -11.64 24.99 55.71
N ALA A 958 -11.82 25.04 54.39
CA ALA A 958 -12.63 26.04 53.70
C ALA A 958 -14.10 25.98 54.18
N SER A 959 -14.72 27.15 54.37
CA SER A 959 -16.12 27.24 54.75
C SER A 959 -17.08 26.74 53.65
N TYR A 960 -16.58 26.60 52.42
CA TYR A 960 -17.30 26.31 51.18
C TYR A 960 -16.73 25.08 50.41
N PRO A 961 -17.46 24.50 49.44
CA PRO A 961 -16.96 23.47 48.54
C PRO A 961 -15.78 23.95 47.65
N VAL A 962 -14.76 23.11 47.51
CA VAL A 962 -13.60 23.37 46.65
C VAL A 962 -13.59 22.38 45.49
N LEU A 963 -13.70 22.90 44.27
CA LEU A 963 -13.65 22.17 43.01
C LEU A 963 -12.26 22.29 42.38
N TYR A 964 -11.99 21.48 41.37
CA TYR A 964 -10.70 21.44 40.71
C TYR A 964 -10.83 21.33 39.17
N SER A 965 -10.03 22.12 38.46
CA SER A 965 -9.86 22.08 37.01
C SER A 965 -8.37 21.83 36.70
N PRO A 966 -8.02 20.72 36.03
CA PRO A 966 -6.61 20.29 35.92
C PRO A 966 -5.66 21.21 35.11
N GLY A 967 -4.36 21.21 35.49
CA GLY A 967 -3.27 22.03 34.91
C GLY A 967 -2.32 21.39 33.87
N ASN A 968 -1.25 22.13 33.52
CA ASN A 968 -0.26 21.83 32.46
C ASN A 968 1.00 21.08 32.96
N TYR A 969 1.43 21.19 34.23
CA TYR A 969 2.45 20.27 34.80
C TYR A 969 1.88 18.88 35.10
N ASP A 970 0.55 18.77 35.16
CA ASP A 970 -0.17 17.52 35.35
C ASP A 970 -0.27 16.65 34.08
N LEU A 971 0.56 16.91 33.06
CA LEU A 971 0.71 16.09 31.83
C LEU A 971 1.47 14.76 32.06
N LEU A 972 1.77 14.44 33.32
CA LEU A 972 2.25 13.11 33.68
C LEU A 972 1.14 12.07 33.44
N PRO A 973 1.46 10.87 32.92
CA PRO A 973 0.45 9.85 32.56
C PRO A 973 -0.45 9.41 33.73
N ASN A 974 -0.08 9.73 34.98
CA ASN A 974 -0.89 9.53 36.18
C ASN A 974 -1.06 10.85 36.92
N LYS A 975 -2.26 11.44 36.83
CA LYS A 975 -2.59 12.64 37.60
C LYS A 975 -2.69 12.35 39.09
N PRO A 976 -2.26 13.29 39.96
CA PRO A 976 -2.35 13.13 41.41
C PRO A 976 -3.81 13.13 41.90
N LEU A 977 -4.68 13.96 41.28
CA LEU A 977 -6.14 13.89 41.37
C LEU A 977 -6.71 13.33 40.06
N PRO A 978 -7.52 12.25 40.07
CA PRO A 978 -7.97 11.55 38.87
C PRO A 978 -9.15 12.22 38.14
N GLN A 979 -9.28 13.55 38.20
CA GLN A 979 -10.43 14.26 37.62
C GLN A 979 -10.26 14.53 36.12
N SER A 980 -11.30 14.17 35.35
CA SER A 980 -11.48 14.55 33.94
C SER A 980 -12.19 15.90 33.84
N SER A 981 -12.51 16.34 32.62
CA SER A 981 -13.41 17.49 32.45
C SER A 981 -14.76 17.22 33.13
N GLU A 982 -15.34 18.23 33.77
CA GLU A 982 -16.60 18.17 34.50
C GLU A 982 -17.55 19.28 34.06
N ARG A 983 -18.85 19.04 34.25
CA ARG A 983 -19.89 20.02 33.93
C ARG A 983 -21.00 19.92 34.95
N PHE A 984 -21.61 21.04 35.27
CA PHE A 984 -22.75 21.14 36.18
C PHE A 984 -23.50 22.43 35.89
N PHE A 985 -24.74 22.54 36.35
CA PHE A 985 -25.58 23.72 36.11
C PHE A 985 -26.59 23.96 37.24
N SER A 986 -26.97 25.21 37.44
CA SER A 986 -28.11 25.64 38.25
C SER A 986 -29.30 25.96 37.34
N ASP A 987 -30.35 26.57 37.87
CA ASP A 987 -31.52 26.99 37.07
C ASP A 987 -31.18 28.05 36.01
N ARG A 988 -30.13 28.86 36.23
CA ARG A 988 -29.74 29.99 35.36
C ARG A 988 -28.32 29.90 34.79
N ASP A 989 -27.43 29.14 35.42
CA ASP A 989 -26.00 29.20 35.11
C ASP A 989 -25.42 27.81 34.81
N TYR A 990 -24.60 27.70 33.78
CA TYR A 990 -23.97 26.45 33.34
C TYR A 990 -22.45 26.55 33.49
N PHE A 991 -21.82 25.49 33.98
CA PHE A 991 -20.39 25.44 34.27
C PHE A 991 -19.73 24.29 33.51
N ILE A 992 -18.57 24.57 32.90
CA ILE A 992 -17.70 23.60 32.25
C ILE A 992 -16.29 23.78 32.84
N LEU A 993 -15.83 22.77 33.58
CA LEU A 993 -14.45 22.66 34.05
C LEU A 993 -13.67 21.83 33.03
N LEU A 994 -12.78 22.45 32.27
CA LEU A 994 -12.13 21.82 31.13
C LEU A 994 -10.69 21.41 31.46
N ASN A 995 -10.44 20.11 31.46
CA ASN A 995 -9.09 19.57 31.38
C ASN A 995 -8.62 19.70 29.93
N ILE A 996 -7.70 20.62 29.65
CA ILE A 996 -7.13 20.89 28.32
C ILE A 996 -5.67 20.45 28.28
N GLY A 997 -5.21 19.97 27.12
CA GLY A 997 -3.81 19.63 26.89
C GLY A 997 -2.94 20.87 26.59
N PRO A 998 -1.62 20.68 26.42
CA PRO A 998 -0.68 21.79 26.26
C PRO A 998 -0.98 22.61 25.01
N ASP A 999 -0.63 23.89 25.07
CA ASP A 999 -0.83 24.87 23.98
C ASP A 999 -2.30 24.99 23.58
N SER A 1000 -3.22 24.86 24.56
CA SER A 1000 -4.67 24.91 24.34
C SER A 1000 -5.18 23.85 23.35
N ARG A 1001 -4.53 22.68 23.30
CA ARG A 1001 -4.93 21.55 22.43
C ARG A 1001 -5.72 20.51 23.21
N ILE A 1002 -6.84 20.09 22.64
CA ILE A 1002 -7.65 19.01 23.21
C ILE A 1002 -7.54 17.72 22.40
N ASN A 1003 -7.68 16.59 23.08
CA ASN A 1003 -7.85 15.28 22.47
C ASN A 1003 -9.31 15.06 22.01
N PRO A 1004 -9.61 14.01 21.22
CA PRO A 1004 -10.96 13.74 20.72
C PRO A 1004 -12.03 13.60 21.81
N ASP A 1005 -11.71 12.97 22.96
CA ASP A 1005 -12.65 12.74 24.06
C ASP A 1005 -13.01 14.05 24.78
N GLN A 1006 -12.03 14.92 25.00
CA GLN A 1006 -12.22 16.26 25.56
C GLN A 1006 -13.08 17.13 24.62
N ARG A 1007 -12.88 17.02 23.31
CA ARG A 1007 -13.72 17.72 22.31
C ARG A 1007 -15.15 17.23 22.37
N LEU A 1008 -15.32 15.91 22.40
CA LEU A 1008 -16.62 15.26 22.49
C LEU A 1008 -17.37 15.70 23.76
N PHE A 1009 -16.67 15.81 24.88
CA PHE A 1009 -17.22 16.28 26.15
C PHE A 1009 -17.78 17.70 26.04
N VAL A 1010 -16.99 18.67 25.56
CA VAL A 1010 -17.41 20.07 25.44
C VAL A 1010 -18.61 20.20 24.49
N TYR A 1011 -18.55 19.55 23.34
CA TYR A 1011 -19.61 19.67 22.33
C TYR A 1011 -20.93 19.05 22.82
N ASN A 1012 -20.86 17.94 23.56
CA ASN A 1012 -22.03 17.36 24.21
C ASN A 1012 -22.59 18.23 25.34
N ALA A 1013 -21.74 18.93 26.09
CA ALA A 1013 -22.19 19.90 27.09
C ALA A 1013 -22.94 21.06 26.44
N LEU A 1014 -22.46 21.56 25.29
CA LEU A 1014 -23.14 22.61 24.53
C LEU A 1014 -24.46 22.13 23.91
N LEU A 1015 -24.55 20.89 23.41
CA LEU A 1015 -25.82 20.32 22.95
C LEU A 1015 -26.83 20.17 24.10
N GLU A 1016 -26.37 19.81 25.30
CA GLU A 1016 -27.25 19.76 26.45
C GLU A 1016 -27.75 21.14 26.87
N LEU A 1017 -26.89 22.16 26.76
CA LEU A 1017 -27.25 23.54 27.03
C LEU A 1017 -28.41 24.04 26.15
N GLU A 1018 -28.50 23.60 24.89
CA GLU A 1018 -29.65 23.92 24.01
C GLU A 1018 -30.99 23.44 24.57
N GLN A 1019 -30.97 22.41 25.44
CA GLN A 1019 -32.17 21.83 26.06
C GLN A 1019 -32.52 22.49 27.40
N LEU A 1020 -31.73 23.48 27.84
CA LEU A 1020 -31.90 24.20 29.10
C LEU A 1020 -32.20 25.69 28.82
N PRO A 1021 -33.44 26.05 28.42
CA PRO A 1021 -33.78 27.39 27.94
C PRO A 1021 -33.70 28.50 28.99
N ASN A 1022 -33.64 28.13 30.28
CA ASN A 1022 -33.55 29.08 31.40
C ASN A 1022 -32.13 29.58 31.64
N ILE A 1023 -31.10 28.89 31.10
CA ILE A 1023 -29.71 29.29 31.29
C ILE A 1023 -29.43 30.61 30.59
N LYS A 1024 -28.79 31.54 31.31
CA LYS A 1024 -28.37 32.86 30.83
C LYS A 1024 -26.86 33.02 30.78
N ASN A 1025 -26.14 32.34 31.67
CA ASN A 1025 -24.69 32.43 31.77
C ASN A 1025 -24.02 31.06 31.61
N LEU A 1026 -22.93 31.01 30.84
CA LEU A 1026 -22.06 29.86 30.68
C LEU A 1026 -20.65 30.20 31.16
N PHE A 1027 -20.14 29.47 32.14
CA PHE A 1027 -18.79 29.64 32.69
C PHE A 1027 -17.90 28.49 32.21
N ILE A 1028 -16.88 28.78 31.41
CA ILE A 1028 -15.88 27.82 30.94
C ILE A 1028 -14.56 28.11 31.65
N ILE A 1029 -14.11 27.19 32.49
CA ILE A 1029 -12.95 27.36 33.36
C ILE A 1029 -11.90 26.31 33.03
N ALA A 1030 -10.76 26.75 32.52
CA ALA A 1030 -9.65 25.88 32.14
C ALA A 1030 -8.32 26.45 32.64
N HIS A 1031 -7.32 25.59 32.79
CA HIS A 1031 -5.97 26.08 33.10
C HIS A 1031 -5.29 26.72 31.89
N ASP A 1032 -5.20 25.98 30.78
CA ASP A 1032 -4.41 26.36 29.59
C ASP A 1032 -5.29 26.55 28.34
N LEU A 1033 -6.42 27.26 28.47
CA LEU A 1033 -7.24 27.69 27.33
C LEU A 1033 -6.91 29.15 26.99
N ASN A 1034 -5.68 29.35 26.52
CA ASN A 1034 -5.12 30.65 26.23
C ASN A 1034 -5.82 31.28 25.02
N TRP A 1035 -6.82 32.12 25.29
CA TRP A 1035 -7.57 32.88 24.29
C TRP A 1035 -6.80 34.10 23.76
N GLN A 1036 -5.69 34.49 24.41
CA GLN A 1036 -4.88 35.64 24.03
C GLN A 1036 -3.93 35.31 22.87
N ASP A 1037 -3.48 34.06 22.74
CA ASP A 1037 -2.68 33.60 21.59
C ASP A 1037 -3.58 33.00 20.49
N LYS A 1038 -3.90 33.84 19.50
CA LYS A 1038 -4.65 33.45 18.29
C LYS A 1038 -3.73 33.11 17.10
N SER A 1039 -2.42 32.93 17.32
CA SER A 1039 -1.46 32.67 16.24
C SER A 1039 -1.41 31.19 15.83
N ASP A 1040 -1.69 30.25 16.75
CA ASP A 1040 -1.81 28.83 16.44
C ASP A 1040 -3.25 28.49 15.98
N PRO A 1041 -3.47 28.14 14.70
CA PRO A 1041 -4.78 27.72 14.21
C PRO A 1041 -5.29 26.42 14.86
N LYS A 1042 -4.46 25.69 15.60
CA LYS A 1042 -4.84 24.48 16.35
C LYS A 1042 -5.31 24.77 17.78
N ASN A 1043 -5.24 26.02 18.24
CA ASN A 1043 -5.79 26.42 19.52
C ASN A 1043 -7.30 26.14 19.54
N PHE A 1044 -7.77 25.39 20.55
CA PHE A 1044 -9.17 25.00 20.63
C PHE A 1044 -10.15 26.18 20.74
N ILE A 1045 -9.68 27.36 21.20
CA ILE A 1045 -10.51 28.55 21.31
C ILE A 1045 -11.20 28.92 19.99
N HIS A 1046 -10.56 28.68 18.84
CA HIS A 1046 -11.15 28.96 17.53
C HIS A 1046 -12.41 28.12 17.25
N ALA A 1047 -12.33 26.82 17.57
CA ALA A 1047 -13.46 25.91 17.39
C ALA A 1047 -14.58 26.20 18.40
N LEU A 1048 -14.20 26.52 19.65
CA LEU A 1048 -15.14 26.86 20.70
C LEU A 1048 -15.90 28.17 20.41
N GLU A 1049 -15.21 29.24 20.02
CA GLU A 1049 -15.83 30.53 19.63
C GLU A 1049 -16.87 30.33 18.51
N SER A 1050 -16.56 29.49 17.53
CA SER A 1050 -17.48 29.18 16.43
C SER A 1050 -18.77 28.51 16.91
N LYS A 1051 -18.72 27.65 17.93
CA LYS A 1051 -19.92 27.01 18.49
C LYS A 1051 -20.71 27.93 19.41
N LEU A 1052 -20.03 28.76 20.19
CA LEU A 1052 -20.69 29.72 21.08
C LEU A 1052 -21.44 30.81 20.30
N ALA A 1053 -21.01 31.12 19.07
CA ALA A 1053 -21.70 32.06 18.19
C ALA A 1053 -23.15 31.64 17.87
N ASP A 1054 -23.50 30.35 17.98
CA ASP A 1054 -24.88 29.86 17.77
C ASP A 1054 -25.83 30.26 18.92
N PHE A 1055 -25.30 30.70 20.07
CA PHE A 1055 -26.06 31.05 21.27
C PHE A 1055 -26.20 32.57 21.48
N LEU A 1056 -27.00 33.23 20.62
CA LEU A 1056 -27.14 34.70 20.59
C LEU A 1056 -27.62 35.36 21.90
N ASN A 1057 -28.27 34.61 22.80
CA ASN A 1057 -28.83 35.13 24.06
C ASN A 1057 -28.10 34.62 25.32
N LEU A 1058 -26.93 33.99 25.15
CA LEU A 1058 -26.14 33.40 26.22
C LEU A 1058 -24.88 34.24 26.46
N ASN A 1059 -24.68 34.68 27.70
CA ASN A 1059 -23.41 35.29 28.11
C ASN A 1059 -22.41 34.19 28.45
N SER A 1060 -21.31 34.10 27.69
CA SER A 1060 -20.28 33.08 27.92
C SER A 1060 -19.02 33.71 28.50
N TYR A 1061 -18.56 33.21 29.64
CA TYR A 1061 -17.41 33.68 30.38
C TYR A 1061 -16.31 32.61 30.33
N VAL A 1062 -15.20 32.90 29.65
CA VAL A 1062 -14.06 31.99 29.46
C VAL A 1062 -12.90 32.43 30.36
N PHE A 1063 -12.48 31.55 31.26
CA PHE A 1063 -11.40 31.80 32.21
C PHE A 1063 -10.21 30.90 31.91
N THR A 1064 -9.02 31.51 31.82
CA THR A 1064 -7.73 30.82 31.69
C THR A 1064 -6.76 31.24 32.80
N ALA A 1065 -5.89 30.33 33.19
CA ALA A 1065 -4.86 30.53 34.21
C ALA A 1065 -3.45 30.66 33.60
N ASP A 1066 -3.17 29.94 32.52
CA ASP A 1066 -1.94 30.00 31.76
C ASP A 1066 -2.11 30.97 30.57
N HIS A 1067 -1.20 31.93 30.48
CA HIS A 1067 -1.21 32.98 29.47
C HIS A 1067 0.18 33.55 29.14
N SER A 1068 0.32 34.17 27.97
CA SER A 1068 1.60 34.73 27.49
C SER A 1068 2.11 35.92 28.33
N ASP A 1069 3.43 36.19 28.24
CA ASP A 1069 4.22 37.22 28.94
C ASP A 1069 3.57 38.61 28.99
N GLY A 1070 2.67 38.88 29.94
CA GLY A 1070 2.29 40.19 30.52
C GLY A 1070 1.93 41.39 29.63
N ILE A 1071 2.00 41.29 28.30
CA ILE A 1071 1.83 42.37 27.32
C ILE A 1071 0.41 42.37 26.75
N LEU A 1072 -0.31 41.25 26.86
CA LEU A 1072 -1.68 41.07 26.35
C LEU A 1072 -2.73 41.40 27.43
N PRO A 1073 -3.94 41.85 27.03
CA PRO A 1073 -4.98 42.25 27.98
C PRO A 1073 -5.45 41.04 28.81
N THR A 1074 -5.57 41.21 30.13
CA THR A 1074 -6.05 40.18 31.07
C THR A 1074 -7.56 40.03 31.08
N GLU A 1075 -8.28 40.95 30.45
CA GLU A 1075 -9.72 40.92 30.25
C GLU A 1075 -10.07 41.42 28.84
N MET A 1076 -11.01 40.75 28.18
CA MET A 1076 -11.54 41.17 26.89
C MET A 1076 -13.02 40.80 26.81
N SER A 1077 -13.84 41.65 26.18
CA SER A 1077 -15.23 41.31 25.86
C SER A 1077 -15.49 41.52 24.37
N ASN A 1078 -16.22 40.59 23.74
CA ASN A 1078 -16.65 40.66 22.36
C ASN A 1078 -18.11 40.19 22.24
N GLY A 1079 -19.04 41.14 22.22
CA GLY A 1079 -20.47 40.82 22.32
C GLY A 1079 -20.79 40.14 23.64
N ASN A 1080 -21.40 38.96 23.58
CA ASN A 1080 -21.74 38.14 24.77
C ASN A 1080 -20.61 37.20 25.21
N LEU A 1081 -19.43 37.26 24.57
CA LEU A 1081 -18.25 36.48 24.95
C LEU A 1081 -17.33 37.35 25.81
N HIS A 1082 -17.11 36.93 27.05
CA HIS A 1082 -16.25 37.59 28.02
C HIS A 1082 -15.07 36.68 28.35
N TYR A 1083 -13.86 37.22 28.31
CA TYR A 1083 -12.63 36.47 28.50
C TYR A 1083 -11.83 37.07 29.64
N TYR A 1084 -11.33 36.20 30.52
CA TYR A 1084 -10.50 36.58 31.65
C TYR A 1084 -9.28 35.66 31.71
N ALA A 1085 -8.12 36.27 31.93
CA ALA A 1085 -6.86 35.58 32.17
C ALA A 1085 -6.39 35.97 33.57
N ASN A 1086 -6.36 35.01 34.48
CA ASN A 1086 -5.90 35.26 35.84
C ASN A 1086 -4.36 35.25 35.90
N GLY A 1087 -3.78 36.15 36.69
CA GLY A 1087 -2.33 36.21 36.89
C GLY A 1087 -1.80 34.95 37.60
N MET A 1088 -0.72 34.38 37.06
CA MET A 1088 -0.08 33.19 37.62
C MET A 1088 0.49 33.47 39.02
N ILE A 1089 0.26 32.55 39.96
CA ILE A 1089 0.81 32.63 41.33
C ILE A 1089 2.33 32.43 41.29
N ASN A 1090 3.09 33.53 41.14
CA ASN A 1090 4.54 33.48 41.32
C ASN A 1090 5.23 34.81 41.71
N ALA A 1091 4.48 35.88 42.01
CA ALA A 1091 5.05 37.19 42.36
C ALA A 1091 4.28 37.94 43.48
N GLU A 1092 4.83 39.06 43.97
CA GLU A 1092 4.18 39.93 44.97
C GLU A 1092 2.88 40.61 44.46
N SER A 1093 2.55 40.44 43.17
CA SER A 1093 1.36 40.98 42.49
C SER A 1093 0.22 39.97 42.25
N ASP A 1094 0.29 38.78 42.86
CA ASP A 1094 -0.64 37.66 42.60
C ASP A 1094 -2.08 37.97 43.01
N SER A 1095 -3.03 37.70 42.11
CA SER A 1095 -4.48 37.82 42.34
C SER A 1095 -5.23 36.50 42.13
N TYR A 1096 -6.37 36.34 42.80
CA TYR A 1096 -7.40 35.39 42.39
C TYR A 1096 -8.57 36.14 41.78
N LEU A 1097 -9.39 35.46 40.96
CA LEU A 1097 -10.61 36.07 40.43
C LEU A 1097 -11.76 35.79 41.39
N LYS A 1098 -12.44 36.85 41.84
CA LYS A 1098 -13.73 36.75 42.54
C LYS A 1098 -14.84 37.07 41.56
N ILE A 1099 -15.73 36.12 41.34
CA ILE A 1099 -16.88 36.28 40.45
C ILE A 1099 -18.11 36.45 41.32
N ASN A 1100 -18.80 37.57 41.17
CA ASN A 1100 -20.08 37.86 41.81
C ASN A 1100 -21.17 37.76 40.74
N VAL A 1101 -22.03 36.74 40.85
CA VAL A 1101 -23.15 36.51 39.93
C VAL A 1101 -24.39 37.14 40.54
N GLN A 1102 -24.90 38.20 39.91
CA GLN A 1102 -26.12 38.92 40.29
C GLN A 1102 -27.26 38.63 39.30
N GLU A 1103 -28.47 39.13 39.59
CA GLU A 1103 -29.65 38.83 38.79
C GLU A 1103 -29.52 39.20 37.30
N ASN A 1104 -28.86 40.33 37.01
CA ASN A 1104 -28.74 40.88 35.66
C ASN A 1104 -27.29 41.10 35.19
N GLU A 1105 -26.29 40.81 36.03
CA GLU A 1105 -24.90 41.15 35.76
C GLU A 1105 -23.96 40.14 36.43
N VAL A 1106 -22.86 39.80 35.75
CA VAL A 1106 -21.74 39.05 36.34
C VAL A 1106 -20.56 40.00 36.44
N LYS A 1107 -20.04 40.20 37.66
CA LYS A 1107 -18.86 41.02 37.92
C LYS A 1107 -17.68 40.14 38.27
N THR A 1108 -16.54 40.39 37.64
CA THR A 1108 -15.28 39.68 37.92
C THR A 1108 -14.27 40.68 38.48
N ASP A 1109 -13.82 40.45 39.71
CA ASP A 1109 -12.83 41.27 40.40
C ASP A 1109 -11.49 40.53 40.54
N PHE A 1110 -10.38 41.20 40.21
CA PHE A 1110 -9.03 40.69 40.47
C PHE A 1110 -8.62 41.06 41.91
N ILE A 1111 -8.56 40.07 42.81
CA ILE A 1111 -8.27 40.30 44.24
C ILE A 1111 -6.84 39.85 44.59
N PRO A 1112 -5.97 40.74 45.08
CA PRO A 1112 -4.62 40.37 45.52
C PRO A 1112 -4.61 39.36 46.67
N SER A 1113 -3.75 38.36 46.59
CA SER A 1113 -3.61 37.27 47.58
C SER A 1113 -2.89 37.67 48.89
N THR A 1114 -2.35 38.89 48.98
CA THR A 1114 -1.47 39.34 50.09
C THR A 1114 -2.10 40.38 51.02
N ASN A 1115 -3.43 40.57 51.05
CA ASN A 1115 -4.04 41.59 51.90
C ASN A 1115 -4.65 41.00 53.20
N PRO A 1116 -3.97 41.05 54.36
CA PRO A 1116 -4.63 40.87 55.65
C PRO A 1116 -5.20 42.23 56.08
N THR A 1117 -6.45 42.51 55.77
CA THR A 1117 -7.16 43.64 56.42
C THR A 1117 -7.52 43.27 57.86
N PHE A 1118 -6.53 43.31 58.75
CA PHE A 1118 -6.77 43.52 60.17
C PHE A 1118 -7.00 45.01 60.43
N GLY A 1119 -8.26 45.37 60.68
CA GLY A 1119 -8.73 46.54 61.44
C GLY A 1119 -8.07 47.89 61.19
N SER A 1120 -8.68 48.73 60.34
CA SER A 1120 -8.45 50.18 60.38
C SER A 1120 -9.10 50.77 61.64
N GLN A 1121 -8.29 51.36 62.52
CA GLN A 1121 -8.78 52.40 63.43
C GLN A 1121 -9.03 53.69 62.64
N PRO A 1122 -10.02 54.52 63.03
CA PRO A 1122 -10.35 55.74 62.32
C PRO A 1122 -9.36 56.86 62.67
N SER A 1123 -8.67 57.40 61.67
CA SER A 1123 -7.91 58.64 61.81
C SER A 1123 -8.86 59.84 61.70
N SER A 1124 -8.88 60.64 62.75
CA SER A 1124 -9.41 62.00 62.76
C SER A 1124 -8.31 62.97 62.31
N ASN A 1125 -8.72 63.95 61.50
CA ASN A 1125 -8.02 65.12 60.93
C ASN A 1125 -6.97 64.88 59.84
#